data_AF-A0A2E1S4Y7-F1
#
_entry.id   AF-A0A2E1S4Y7-F1
#
_cell.length_a   1.000
_cell.length_b   1.000
_cell.length_c   1.000
_cell.angle_alpha   90.00
_cell.angle_beta   90.00
_cell.angle_gamma   90.00
#
_symmetry.space_group_name_H-M   'P 1'
#
loop_
_entity.id
_entity.type
_entity.pdbx_description
1 polymer ?
#
loop_
_entity_poly.entity_id
_entity_poly.type
_entity_poly.pdbx_seq_one_letter_code
_entity_poly.pdbx_strand_id
1 'polypeptide(L)'
;MKKLIFTLLLLPVIAFSQGKIVSGVVSDDMGSPLPGATVQVKGSDTIGSITDFDGKFTIAIRDGEKKIIISYVGFVSQEVDVVGQNNISISLEQDVSELEEVVVIGYGTVLKKDLTGSVSSVKVSETISRQSTTVDQLLQGRAAGVQVTQNAANPGSGISVRVRGTSSLRGNNEPLYVVDGIIISSASEDVVATGGNNTGQEQQSGLNGINPRDIEDIQVLKDASATAIYGSRGSNGVILITTKKGTPNQVKTNFFVNTSMRSVSKTYDVLDAFDYARYRNESNIRLSPTAQPAFHIENNQLYPIVSTVGTGEVSIYETPLTTVDWQKDLLKMATSLSAGGSVSGGSENGNYYLSGGFNDQRGLTENSSFKSGDIRLNLNQTLSPKIKINARLSGFFSSTDFAEGGDLLGGSSTSFIRNLLSFRPILPDGLDDIENIDDLGIASPYSFIDDFEDISNENRFFGVLTATFDLGLKGLSFQTRAGGNIRTKERRRFYGLTTFVGLNANGQLQLSKMNASSFQITNTLRFNRTFKRKHRINAVLGLTYDQRTTKNMTYVVQDFVTLEKTTEQPFLGQVISSPLANLDRETKLFSVLGRVNYSLNNKYIVTASFRRDGVSKFLEDQRYGFFPSLALAWNLHRE
;
A
#
# COMPACT_ATOMS: atom_id res chain seq x y z
N MET A 1 63.76 75.40 17.48
CA MET A 1 62.28 75.35 17.59
C MET A 1 61.71 74.66 16.35
N LYS A 2 61.41 73.36 16.44
CA LYS A 2 60.77 72.46 15.44
C LYS A 2 61.28 71.04 15.74
N LYS A 3 60.74 70.40 16.78
CA LYS A 3 60.84 68.95 17.08
C LYS A 3 59.98 68.59 18.33
N LEU A 4 58.82 69.23 18.46
CA LEU A 4 57.88 69.01 19.59
C LEU A 4 56.42 68.80 19.11
N ILE A 5 56.21 68.40 17.86
CA ILE A 5 54.85 68.20 17.28
C ILE A 5 54.81 66.88 16.52
N PHE A 6 55.35 65.80 17.07
CA PHE A 6 55.15 64.46 16.47
C PHE A 6 55.01 63.32 17.48
N THR A 7 54.82 63.62 18.77
CA THR A 7 54.74 62.60 19.84
C THR A 7 53.45 62.69 20.65
N LEU A 8 52.41 63.37 20.14
CA LEU A 8 51.12 63.54 20.80
C LEU A 8 49.93 63.05 19.94
N LEU A 9 50.11 61.95 19.22
CA LEU A 9 49.08 61.41 18.30
C LEU A 9 48.89 59.88 18.40
N LEU A 10 49.22 59.29 19.55
CA LEU A 10 49.08 57.85 19.82
C LEU A 10 48.54 57.57 21.23
N LEU A 11 47.47 58.26 21.62
CA LEU A 11 46.66 57.88 22.78
C LEU A 11 45.24 57.52 22.30
N PRO A 12 44.87 56.23 22.29
CA PRO A 12 43.52 55.83 21.95
C PRO A 12 42.56 56.23 23.08
N VAL A 13 41.53 56.99 22.73
CA VAL A 13 40.38 57.25 23.59
C VAL A 13 39.57 55.95 23.70
N ILE A 14 39.74 55.22 24.80
CA ILE A 14 38.83 54.14 25.16
C ILE A 14 37.60 54.79 25.78
N ALA A 15 36.56 55.00 24.96
CA ALA A 15 35.24 55.33 25.46
C ALA A 15 34.66 54.09 26.14
N PHE A 16 34.54 54.11 27.46
CA PHE A 16 33.75 53.14 28.20
C PHE A 16 32.27 53.36 27.85
N SER A 17 31.70 52.44 27.07
CA SER A 17 30.25 52.30 26.96
C SER A 17 29.71 51.88 28.34
N GLN A 18 28.82 52.70 28.91
CA GLN A 18 28.12 52.39 30.15
C GLN A 18 27.05 51.32 29.84
N GLY A 19 27.39 50.06 30.06
CA GLY A 19 26.42 48.97 30.00
C GLY A 19 25.43 49.07 31.17
N LYS A 20 24.14 48.93 30.90
CA LYS A 20 23.09 48.87 31.91
C LYS A 20 22.99 47.43 32.43
N ILE A 21 23.08 47.23 33.73
CA ILE A 21 22.89 45.91 34.35
C ILE A 21 21.40 45.72 34.65
N VAL A 22 20.83 44.62 34.15
CA VAL A 22 19.45 44.19 34.43
C VAL A 22 19.51 42.87 35.19
N SER A 23 18.84 42.81 36.33
CA SER A 23 18.68 41.58 37.10
C SER A 23 17.22 41.13 37.09
N GLY A 24 16.96 39.86 37.41
CA GLY A 24 15.59 39.35 37.46
C GLY A 24 15.50 37.90 37.94
N VAL A 25 14.27 37.40 38.04
CA VAL A 25 13.96 36.01 38.39
C VAL A 25 13.11 35.38 37.28
N VAL A 26 13.43 34.15 36.89
CA VAL A 26 12.66 33.33 35.97
C VAL A 26 12.03 32.17 36.74
N SER A 27 10.72 32.00 36.58
CA SER A 27 9.91 30.97 37.23
C SER A 27 8.98 30.28 36.23
N ASP A 28 8.41 29.13 36.61
CA ASP A 28 7.34 28.49 35.86
C ASP A 28 5.97 29.16 36.13
N ASP A 29 4.91 28.65 35.50
CA ASP A 29 3.53 29.12 35.68
C ASP A 29 2.92 28.74 37.05
N MET A 30 3.61 27.89 37.81
CA MET A 30 3.27 27.48 39.18
C MET A 30 4.08 28.24 40.26
N GLY A 31 5.00 29.13 39.85
CA GLY A 31 5.84 29.94 40.74
C GLY A 31 7.12 29.26 41.22
N SER A 32 7.49 28.11 40.68
CA SER A 32 8.77 27.44 40.97
C SER A 32 9.91 28.12 40.21
N PRO A 33 11.09 28.34 40.82
CA PRO A 33 12.24 28.92 40.12
C PRO A 33 12.76 27.98 39.02
N LEU A 34 13.18 28.55 37.89
CA LEU A 34 13.73 27.79 36.76
C LEU A 34 15.27 27.94 36.69
N PRO A 35 16.03 26.97 37.22
CA PRO A 35 17.49 26.99 37.14
C PRO A 35 17.99 26.56 35.76
N GLY A 36 18.94 27.31 35.19
CA GLY A 36 19.50 27.01 33.87
C GLY A 36 18.75 27.60 32.67
N ALA A 37 17.82 28.53 32.89
CA ALA A 37 17.16 29.29 31.82
C ALA A 37 18.16 30.25 31.15
N THR A 38 18.16 30.24 29.82
CA THR A 38 19.02 31.09 29.00
C THR A 38 18.35 32.45 28.83
N VAL A 39 19.03 33.51 29.22
CA VAL A 39 18.61 34.91 29.03
C VAL A 39 19.57 35.56 28.05
N GLN A 40 19.10 35.98 26.89
CA GLN A 40 19.94 36.52 25.82
C GLN A 40 19.40 37.85 25.31
N VAL A 41 20.28 38.78 24.92
CA VAL A 41 19.84 40.01 24.25
C VAL A 41 19.40 39.71 22.81
N LYS A 42 18.21 40.19 22.43
CA LYS A 42 17.66 39.95 21.10
C LYS A 42 18.55 40.55 20.01
N GLY A 43 19.10 39.70 19.14
CA GLY A 43 19.98 40.08 18.04
C GLY A 43 21.48 40.08 18.37
N SER A 44 21.87 39.64 19.57
CA SER A 44 23.28 39.49 19.97
C SER A 44 23.61 38.04 20.29
N ASP A 45 24.54 37.44 19.54
CA ASP A 45 25.01 36.07 19.77
C ASP A 45 26.07 35.97 20.88
N THR A 46 26.49 37.10 21.45
CA THR A 46 27.62 37.17 22.41
C THR A 46 27.23 37.69 23.79
N ILE A 47 26.03 38.24 23.94
CA ILE A 47 25.55 38.82 25.20
C ILE A 47 24.38 37.98 25.73
N GLY A 48 24.70 37.12 26.71
CA GLY A 48 23.74 36.25 27.38
C GLY A 48 24.17 35.89 28.80
N SER A 49 23.23 35.36 29.58
CA SER A 49 23.39 34.94 30.96
C SER A 49 22.51 33.71 31.22
N ILE A 50 22.78 32.98 32.30
CA ILE A 50 22.03 31.77 32.69
C ILE A 50 21.52 31.99 34.11
N THR A 51 20.30 31.52 34.41
CA THR A 51 19.74 31.61 35.76
C THR A 51 20.39 30.63 36.75
N ASP A 52 20.51 31.05 38.01
CA ASP A 52 21.02 30.24 39.12
C ASP A 52 19.96 29.29 39.73
N PHE A 53 20.29 28.63 40.85
CA PHE A 53 19.38 27.70 41.55
C PHE A 53 18.09 28.34 42.07
N ASP A 54 18.10 29.66 42.30
CA ASP A 54 16.93 30.43 42.72
C ASP A 54 16.18 31.05 41.53
N GLY A 55 16.57 30.70 40.29
CA GLY A 55 16.03 31.27 39.06
C GLY A 55 16.47 32.71 38.80
N LYS A 56 17.45 33.24 39.53
CA LYS A 56 17.92 34.62 39.36
C LYS A 56 18.92 34.73 38.21
N PHE A 57 18.85 35.81 37.45
CA PHE A 57 19.83 36.16 36.44
C PHE A 57 20.30 37.61 36.58
N THR A 58 21.49 37.89 36.05
CA THR A 58 22.00 39.24 35.83
C THR A 58 22.63 39.32 34.45
N ILE A 59 22.26 40.32 33.65
CA ILE A 59 22.76 40.53 32.30
C ILE A 59 23.13 42.00 32.07
N ALA A 60 24.26 42.24 31.43
CA ALA A 60 24.71 43.58 31.06
C ALA A 60 24.29 43.87 29.62
N ILE A 61 23.46 44.90 29.43
CA ILE A 61 22.86 45.28 28.15
C ILE A 61 23.48 46.61 27.69
N ARG A 62 23.81 46.73 26.40
CA ARG A 62 24.39 47.96 25.85
C ARG A 62 23.30 49.01 25.58
N ASP A 63 23.64 50.29 25.68
CA ASP A 63 22.72 51.39 25.38
C ASP A 63 22.24 51.30 23.90
N GLY A 64 20.97 50.95 23.71
CA GLY A 64 20.33 50.75 22.41
C GLY A 64 19.62 49.40 22.25
N GLU A 65 20.00 48.40 23.03
CA GLU A 65 19.37 47.07 23.05
C GLU A 65 18.16 47.05 24.00
N LYS A 66 16.95 46.83 23.47
CA LYS A 66 15.69 47.04 24.22
C LYS A 66 14.97 45.76 24.64
N LYS A 67 15.41 44.59 24.16
CA LYS A 67 14.69 43.33 24.35
C LYS A 67 15.62 42.18 24.73
N ILE A 68 15.18 41.38 25.68
CA ILE A 68 15.79 40.09 26.02
C ILE A 68 14.86 38.96 25.61
N ILE A 69 15.43 37.84 25.20
CA ILE A 69 14.77 36.57 24.94
C ILE A 69 15.15 35.65 26.10
N ILE A 70 14.15 35.11 26.78
CA ILE A 70 14.34 34.04 27.75
C ILE A 70 13.88 32.73 27.11
N SER A 71 14.72 31.71 27.15
CA SER A 71 14.40 30.36 26.69
C SER A 71 14.81 29.32 27.73
N TYR A 72 13.98 28.29 27.87
CA TYR A 72 14.27 27.16 28.73
C TYR A 72 13.70 25.90 28.10
N VAL A 73 14.39 24.77 28.25
CA VAL A 73 13.99 23.52 27.59
C VAL A 73 12.64 23.07 28.15
N GLY A 74 11.65 22.90 27.26
CA GLY A 74 10.28 22.56 27.64
C GLY A 74 9.39 23.75 28.02
N PHE A 75 9.80 24.99 27.69
CA PHE A 75 9.06 26.23 27.94
C PHE A 75 9.04 27.15 26.71
N VAL A 76 7.95 27.91 26.54
CA VAL A 76 7.77 28.80 25.39
C VAL A 76 8.70 30.00 25.59
N SER A 77 9.60 30.22 24.63
CA SER A 77 10.50 31.38 24.67
C SER A 77 9.73 32.69 24.72
N GLN A 78 10.08 33.57 25.65
CA GLN A 78 9.40 34.84 25.85
C GLN A 78 10.32 36.01 25.55
N GLU A 79 9.82 36.97 24.77
CA GLU A 79 10.48 38.26 24.56
C GLU A 79 9.99 39.27 25.60
N VAL A 80 10.93 39.92 26.28
CA VAL A 80 10.66 40.89 27.34
C VAL A 80 11.36 42.21 27.03
N ASP A 81 10.61 43.31 27.11
CA ASP A 81 11.14 44.66 26.98
C ASP A 81 11.77 45.10 28.31
N VAL A 82 13.00 45.60 28.26
CA VAL A 82 13.82 45.96 29.44
C VAL A 82 13.99 47.47 29.62
N VAL A 83 13.27 48.28 28.83
CA VAL A 83 13.33 49.75 28.90
C VAL A 83 12.86 50.23 30.28
N GLY A 84 13.74 50.96 30.99
CA GLY A 84 13.41 51.61 32.28
C GLY A 84 13.34 50.69 33.51
N GLN A 85 13.50 49.36 33.36
CA GLN A 85 13.44 48.41 34.48
C GLN A 85 14.83 47.86 34.82
N ASN A 86 15.17 47.77 36.11
CA ASN A 86 16.43 47.20 36.61
C ASN A 86 16.23 45.82 37.27
N ASN A 87 14.99 45.48 37.62
CA ASN A 87 14.60 44.20 38.19
C ASN A 87 13.31 43.71 37.52
N ILE A 88 13.29 42.46 37.03
CA ILE A 88 12.17 41.90 36.27
C ILE A 88 11.84 40.48 36.76
N SER A 89 10.56 40.20 37.00
CA SER A 89 10.08 38.85 37.29
C SER A 89 9.38 38.28 36.07
N ILE A 90 9.81 37.12 35.60
CA ILE A 90 9.32 36.47 34.38
C ILE A 90 8.81 35.08 34.74
N SER A 91 7.58 34.76 34.30
CA SER A 91 7.01 33.43 34.41
C SER A 91 6.89 32.86 32.99
N LEU A 92 7.64 31.79 32.72
CA LEU A 92 7.60 31.11 31.43
C LEU A 92 6.45 30.10 31.43
N GLU A 93 5.63 30.14 30.37
CA GLU A 93 4.63 29.10 30.15
C GLU A 93 5.31 27.82 29.67
N GLN A 94 4.94 26.67 30.27
CA GLN A 94 5.45 25.37 29.83
C GLN A 94 5.10 25.13 28.36
N ASP A 95 6.08 24.73 27.57
CA ASP A 95 5.91 24.35 26.18
C ASP A 95 5.37 22.93 26.14
N VAL A 96 4.04 22.83 26.19
CA VAL A 96 3.32 21.55 26.06
C VAL A 96 3.33 21.06 24.60
N SER A 97 4.20 21.58 23.73
CA SER A 97 4.42 21.04 22.38
C SER A 97 5.26 19.74 22.42
N GLU A 98 4.76 18.72 23.13
CA GLU A 98 4.78 17.42 22.48
C GLU A 98 4.05 17.63 21.15
N LEU A 99 4.74 17.48 20.02
CA LEU A 99 4.12 17.52 18.69
C LEU A 99 2.89 16.62 18.72
N GLU A 100 1.71 17.21 18.85
CA GLU A 100 0.50 16.45 19.11
C GLU A 100 0.26 15.57 17.88
N GLU A 101 0.51 14.27 18.01
CA GLU A 101 0.35 13.35 16.90
C GLU A 101 -1.12 13.39 16.44
N VAL A 102 -1.31 13.75 15.18
CA VAL A 102 -2.64 13.89 14.57
C VAL A 102 -2.97 12.60 13.82
N VAL A 103 -4.13 12.03 14.10
CA VAL A 103 -4.69 10.85 13.44
C VAL A 103 -5.78 11.29 12.47
N VAL A 104 -5.79 10.72 11.26
CA VAL A 104 -6.77 11.01 10.21
C VAL A 104 -7.94 10.05 10.41
N ILE A 105 -9.15 10.55 10.61
CA ILE A 105 -10.32 9.68 10.76
C ILE A 105 -11.41 10.16 9.83
N GLY A 106 -11.65 9.37 8.79
CA GLY A 106 -12.68 9.72 7.83
C GLY A 106 -12.35 11.03 7.12
N TYR A 107 -13.23 12.00 7.32
CA TYR A 107 -13.10 13.33 6.73
C TYR A 107 -12.39 14.34 7.65
N GLY A 108 -12.03 13.98 8.89
CA GLY A 108 -11.41 14.89 9.86
C GLY A 108 -10.06 14.41 10.34
N THR A 109 -9.37 15.29 11.05
CA THR A 109 -8.21 14.96 11.86
C THR A 109 -8.52 15.17 13.33
N VAL A 110 -8.04 14.27 14.18
CA VAL A 110 -8.14 14.37 15.64
C VAL A 110 -6.78 14.18 16.26
N LEU A 111 -6.57 14.76 17.43
CA LEU A 111 -5.38 14.48 18.21
C LEU A 111 -5.43 13.04 18.70
N LYS A 112 -4.30 12.34 18.74
CA LYS A 112 -4.22 10.97 19.22
C LYS A 112 -4.78 10.79 20.63
N LYS A 113 -4.58 11.79 21.50
CA LYS A 113 -5.13 11.81 22.87
C LYS A 113 -6.65 11.97 22.95
N ASP A 114 -7.29 12.46 21.88
CA ASP A 114 -8.74 12.62 21.79
C ASP A 114 -9.42 11.42 21.10
N LEU A 115 -8.66 10.36 20.86
CA LEU A 115 -9.16 9.18 20.16
C LEU A 115 -10.00 8.31 21.09
N THR A 116 -11.27 8.12 20.76
CA THR A 116 -12.21 7.28 21.51
C THR A 116 -12.35 5.85 20.98
N GLY A 117 -11.91 5.59 19.74
CA GLY A 117 -12.03 4.27 19.08
C GLY A 117 -10.69 3.57 18.87
N SER A 118 -10.71 2.25 18.70
CA SER A 118 -9.52 1.46 18.38
C SER A 118 -9.05 1.74 16.95
N VAL A 119 -7.96 2.48 16.84
CA VAL A 119 -7.22 2.72 15.60
C VAL A 119 -5.80 2.21 15.77
N SER A 120 -5.35 1.38 14.83
CA SER A 120 -3.94 1.01 14.74
C SER A 120 -3.27 1.89 13.70
N SER A 121 -2.19 2.57 14.07
CA SER A 121 -1.40 3.39 13.17
C SER A 121 -0.08 2.70 12.85
N VAL A 122 0.25 2.57 11.58
CA VAL A 122 1.52 2.04 11.08
C VAL A 122 2.25 3.18 10.38
N LYS A 123 3.32 3.68 11.00
CA LYS A 123 4.23 4.63 10.35
C LYS A 123 5.14 3.87 9.39
N VAL A 124 5.19 4.33 8.14
CA VAL A 124 5.98 3.67 7.11
C VAL A 124 7.37 4.30 7.09
N SER A 125 8.33 3.64 7.72
CA SER A 125 9.74 4.05 7.60
C SER A 125 10.30 3.68 6.22
N GLU A 126 11.43 4.30 5.85
CA GLU A 126 12.11 3.95 4.60
C GLU A 126 12.49 2.47 4.55
N THR A 127 12.99 1.91 5.65
CA THR A 127 13.35 0.48 5.71
C THR A 127 12.14 -0.42 5.44
N ILE A 128 10.99 -0.10 6.03
CA ILE A 128 9.76 -0.89 5.86
C ILE A 128 9.25 -0.81 4.41
N SER A 129 9.24 0.39 3.82
CA SER A 129 8.81 0.58 2.43
C SER A 129 9.75 -0.05 1.40
N ARG A 130 11.04 -0.21 1.71
CA ARG A 130 12.01 -0.90 0.83
C ARG A 130 11.80 -2.41 0.77
N GLN A 131 11.31 -3.01 1.86
CA GLN A 131 11.09 -4.47 1.97
C GLN A 131 9.75 -4.92 1.40
N SER A 132 8.82 -3.99 1.16
CA SER A 132 7.44 -4.30 0.77
C SER A 132 7.23 -3.97 -0.71
N THR A 133 6.67 -4.93 -1.45
CA THR A 133 6.35 -4.79 -2.88
C THR A 133 4.95 -4.26 -3.12
N THR A 134 4.04 -4.48 -2.17
CA THR A 134 2.65 -4.02 -2.21
C THR A 134 2.26 -3.31 -0.91
N VAL A 135 1.19 -2.53 -0.94
CA VAL A 135 0.71 -1.77 0.22
C VAL A 135 0.22 -2.68 1.34
N ASP A 136 -0.46 -3.79 1.02
CA ASP A 136 -1.00 -4.71 2.02
C ASP A 136 0.12 -5.39 2.85
N GLN A 137 1.28 -5.64 2.25
CA GLN A 137 2.47 -6.16 2.95
C GLN A 137 2.98 -5.21 4.04
N LEU A 138 2.73 -3.91 3.92
CA LEU A 138 3.10 -2.95 4.96
C LEU A 138 2.37 -3.23 6.29
N LEU A 139 1.19 -3.85 6.23
CA LEU A 139 0.38 -4.19 7.40
C LEU A 139 0.74 -5.53 8.04
N GLN A 140 1.41 -6.41 7.31
CA GLN A 140 1.68 -7.78 7.74
C GLN A 140 2.48 -7.81 9.05
N GLY A 141 1.86 -8.34 10.11
CA GLY A 141 2.46 -8.41 11.45
C GLY A 141 2.66 -7.06 12.15
N ARG A 142 2.25 -5.93 11.54
CA ARG A 142 2.46 -4.58 12.08
C ARG A 142 1.19 -3.93 12.64
N ALA A 143 0.02 -4.51 12.39
CA ALA A 143 -1.25 -4.03 12.92
C ALA A 143 -2.00 -5.12 13.70
N ALA A 144 -2.29 -4.86 14.98
CA ALA A 144 -2.98 -5.81 15.85
C ALA A 144 -4.44 -6.04 15.39
N GLY A 145 -4.82 -7.32 15.25
CA GLY A 145 -6.13 -7.73 14.76
C GLY A 145 -6.31 -7.59 13.24
N VAL A 146 -5.21 -7.45 12.50
CA VAL A 146 -5.20 -7.46 11.03
C VAL A 146 -4.50 -8.72 10.55
N GLN A 147 -5.22 -9.55 9.81
CA GLN A 147 -4.69 -10.73 9.14
C GLN A 147 -4.43 -10.37 7.68
N VAL A 148 -3.20 -10.58 7.24
CA VAL A 148 -2.78 -10.39 5.84
C VAL A 148 -2.39 -11.76 5.32
N THR A 149 -3.05 -12.23 4.26
CA THR A 149 -2.82 -13.56 3.67
C THR A 149 -2.53 -13.41 2.19
N GLN A 150 -1.36 -13.89 1.78
CA GLN A 150 -0.99 -13.97 0.37
C GLN A 150 -1.68 -15.18 -0.25
N ASN A 151 -2.49 -14.95 -1.29
CA ASN A 151 -3.29 -16.01 -1.92
C ASN A 151 -2.48 -16.80 -2.96
N ALA A 152 -1.55 -16.13 -3.66
CA ALA A 152 -0.72 -16.73 -4.70
C ALA A 152 0.70 -16.13 -4.70
N ALA A 153 1.66 -16.90 -5.22
CA ALA A 153 3.09 -16.54 -5.25
C ALA A 153 3.52 -15.80 -6.54
N ASN A 154 2.64 -15.73 -7.54
CA ASN A 154 2.91 -14.97 -8.76
C ASN A 154 3.13 -13.48 -8.44
N PRO A 155 4.13 -12.82 -9.05
CA PRO A 155 4.31 -11.37 -8.91
C PRO A 155 3.03 -10.59 -9.24
N GLY A 156 2.72 -9.55 -8.46
CA GLY A 156 1.52 -8.73 -8.66
C GLY A 156 0.18 -9.35 -8.19
N SER A 157 0.19 -10.57 -7.66
CA SER A 157 -1.00 -11.26 -7.14
C SER A 157 -1.71 -10.53 -6.00
N GLY A 158 -3.02 -10.75 -5.89
CA GLY A 158 -3.87 -10.24 -4.82
C GLY A 158 -3.45 -10.75 -3.44
N ILE A 159 -3.44 -9.84 -2.46
CA ILE A 159 -3.28 -10.14 -1.04
C ILE A 159 -4.61 -9.87 -0.36
N SER A 160 -5.12 -10.84 0.39
CA SER A 160 -6.36 -10.68 1.17
C SER A 160 -6.04 -10.07 2.53
N VAL A 161 -6.81 -9.06 2.93
CA VAL A 161 -6.71 -8.45 4.26
C VAL A 161 -8.02 -8.63 5.00
N ARG A 162 -7.94 -9.05 6.26
CA ARG A 162 -9.08 -9.20 7.16
C ARG A 162 -8.84 -8.45 8.45
N VAL A 163 -9.79 -7.61 8.83
CA VAL A 163 -9.74 -6.87 10.10
C VAL A 163 -10.69 -7.55 11.07
N ARG A 164 -10.14 -8.07 12.17
CA ARG A 164 -10.85 -8.82 13.23
C ARG A 164 -11.58 -10.09 12.75
N GLY A 165 -11.00 -10.77 11.77
CA GLY A 165 -11.51 -12.05 11.27
C GLY A 165 -12.59 -11.91 10.20
N THR A 166 -13.40 -12.95 10.01
CA THR A 166 -14.44 -13.00 8.97
C THR A 166 -15.79 -12.59 9.53
N SER A 167 -16.37 -11.53 8.97
CA SER A 167 -17.68 -11.00 9.35
C SER A 167 -18.84 -11.64 8.57
N SER A 168 -18.59 -12.20 7.38
CA SER A 168 -19.61 -12.80 6.51
C SER A 168 -19.19 -14.18 5.99
N LEU A 169 -20.18 -15.06 5.82
CA LEU A 169 -20.01 -16.38 5.19
C LEU A 169 -20.18 -16.33 3.66
N ARG A 170 -20.94 -15.36 3.14
CA ARG A 170 -21.27 -15.23 1.71
C ARG A 170 -20.87 -13.89 1.10
N GLY A 171 -20.54 -12.90 1.93
CA GLY A 171 -20.16 -11.56 1.51
C GLY A 171 -18.65 -11.40 1.35
N ASN A 172 -18.27 -10.26 0.75
CA ASN A 172 -16.86 -9.84 0.75
C ASN A 172 -16.44 -9.45 2.17
N ASN A 173 -15.30 -10.00 2.63
CA ASN A 173 -14.71 -9.75 3.96
C ASN A 173 -13.49 -8.81 3.91
N GLU A 174 -13.15 -8.26 2.75
CA GLU A 174 -12.10 -7.25 2.60
C GLU A 174 -12.53 -5.92 3.25
N PRO A 175 -11.59 -5.17 3.86
CA PRO A 175 -11.84 -3.84 4.40
C PRO A 175 -12.06 -2.81 3.29
N LEU A 176 -12.58 -1.65 3.68
CA LEU A 176 -12.63 -0.49 2.80
C LEU A 176 -11.27 0.20 2.76
N TYR A 177 -10.70 0.35 1.57
CA TYR A 177 -9.47 1.11 1.39
C TYR A 177 -9.76 2.56 1.01
N VAL A 178 -9.09 3.49 1.67
CA VAL A 178 -9.26 4.93 1.42
C VAL A 178 -7.89 5.58 1.27
N VAL A 179 -7.57 6.06 0.07
CA VAL A 179 -6.29 6.67 -0.25
C VAL A 179 -6.49 8.17 -0.40
N ASP A 180 -5.84 8.96 0.46
CA ASP A 180 -5.98 10.42 0.51
C ASP A 180 -7.44 10.92 0.53
N GLY A 181 -8.34 10.09 1.08
CA GLY A 181 -9.76 10.40 1.21
C GLY A 181 -10.64 10.01 0.02
N ILE A 182 -10.12 9.29 -0.98
CA ILE A 182 -10.89 8.59 -2.02
C ILE A 182 -11.03 7.12 -1.66
N ILE A 183 -12.24 6.59 -1.83
CA ILE A 183 -12.52 5.17 -1.66
C ILE A 183 -11.98 4.39 -2.87
N ILE A 184 -11.11 3.42 -2.60
CA ILE A 184 -10.65 2.42 -3.56
C ILE A 184 -11.51 1.17 -3.39
N SER A 185 -12.01 0.60 -4.48
CA SER A 185 -12.69 -0.69 -4.43
C SER A 185 -11.74 -1.79 -3.99
N SER A 186 -12.33 -2.77 -3.28
CA SER A 186 -11.78 -4.05 -2.81
C SER A 186 -10.39 -4.43 -3.33
N ALA A 187 -9.54 -4.93 -2.43
CA ALA A 187 -8.21 -5.46 -2.72
C ALA A 187 -8.17 -6.63 -3.72
N SER A 188 -9.31 -7.20 -4.13
CA SER A 188 -9.40 -8.38 -5.00
C SER A 188 -10.29 -8.17 -6.24
N GLU A 189 -10.37 -6.94 -6.78
CA GLU A 189 -11.14 -6.68 -8.00
C GLU A 189 -10.34 -7.01 -9.26
N ASP A 190 -10.89 -7.88 -10.12
CA ASP A 190 -10.29 -8.31 -11.38
C ASP A 190 -11.34 -8.45 -12.50
N VAL A 191 -10.88 -8.69 -13.73
CA VAL A 191 -11.69 -9.09 -14.88
C VAL A 191 -12.50 -10.35 -14.55
N VAL A 192 -13.68 -10.46 -15.14
CA VAL A 192 -14.54 -11.64 -14.98
C VAL A 192 -13.84 -12.84 -15.61
N ALA A 193 -13.71 -13.93 -14.85
CA ALA A 193 -13.15 -15.17 -15.36
C ALA A 193 -14.04 -15.76 -16.45
N THR A 194 -13.41 -16.22 -17.53
CA THR A 194 -14.05 -16.78 -18.73
C THR A 194 -14.11 -18.30 -18.77
N GLY A 195 -13.48 -18.98 -17.80
CA GLY A 195 -13.41 -20.43 -17.75
C GLY A 195 -14.69 -21.08 -17.21
N GLY A 196 -15.19 -22.09 -17.92
CA GLY A 196 -16.25 -23.00 -17.47
C GLY A 196 -15.75 -24.21 -16.66
N ASN A 197 -14.44 -24.38 -16.55
CA ASN A 197 -13.79 -25.42 -15.77
C ASN A 197 -13.03 -24.75 -14.61
N ASN A 198 -12.95 -25.40 -13.46
CA ASN A 198 -12.47 -24.87 -12.18
C ASN A 198 -10.98 -24.42 -12.13
N THR A 199 -10.33 -24.20 -13.28
CA THR A 199 -9.04 -23.53 -13.40
C THR A 199 -9.17 -22.11 -12.83
N GLY A 200 -8.64 -21.90 -11.63
CA GLY A 200 -8.76 -20.65 -10.90
C GLY A 200 -7.98 -19.56 -11.63
N GLN A 201 -8.69 -18.60 -12.23
CA GLN A 201 -8.04 -17.39 -12.71
C GLN A 201 -7.53 -16.59 -11.50
N GLU A 202 -6.20 -16.50 -11.35
CA GLU A 202 -5.59 -15.77 -10.25
C GLU A 202 -6.04 -14.31 -10.22
N GLN A 203 -6.49 -13.82 -9.07
CA GLN A 203 -6.93 -12.43 -8.92
C GLN A 203 -5.73 -11.53 -8.66
N GLN A 204 -5.67 -10.41 -9.37
CA GLN A 204 -4.69 -9.36 -9.15
C GLN A 204 -5.13 -8.38 -8.05
N SER A 205 -4.18 -7.78 -7.32
CA SER A 205 -4.51 -6.82 -6.25
C SER A 205 -5.19 -5.55 -6.78
N GLY A 206 -6.31 -5.18 -6.16
CA GLY A 206 -7.00 -3.91 -6.37
C GLY A 206 -6.26 -2.69 -5.82
N LEU A 207 -5.17 -2.88 -5.08
CA LEU A 207 -4.26 -1.82 -4.63
C LEU A 207 -3.03 -1.65 -5.52
N ASN A 208 -2.92 -2.43 -6.60
CA ASN A 208 -1.90 -2.20 -7.60
C ASN A 208 -2.02 -0.76 -8.15
N GLY A 209 -0.87 -0.11 -8.29
CA GLY A 209 -0.76 1.31 -8.61
C GLY A 209 -0.59 2.27 -7.45
N ILE A 210 -0.44 1.76 -6.23
CA ILE A 210 0.01 2.56 -5.10
C ILE A 210 1.41 2.08 -4.70
N ASN A 211 2.39 2.95 -4.88
CA ASN A 211 3.78 2.65 -4.51
C ASN A 211 3.96 2.69 -2.98
N PRO A 212 4.42 1.60 -2.34
CA PRO A 212 4.67 1.57 -0.89
C PRO A 212 5.62 2.66 -0.40
N ARG A 213 6.53 3.14 -1.26
CA ARG A 213 7.51 4.19 -0.93
C ARG A 213 6.90 5.58 -0.87
N ASP A 214 5.73 5.79 -1.48
CA ASP A 214 5.00 7.07 -1.46
C ASP A 214 4.09 7.19 -0.24
N ILE A 215 3.96 6.14 0.57
CA ILE A 215 3.09 6.12 1.75
C ILE A 215 3.79 6.77 2.94
N GLU A 216 3.08 7.68 3.61
CA GLU A 216 3.52 8.34 4.84
C GLU A 216 3.08 7.49 6.04
N ASP A 217 1.79 7.19 6.13
CA ASP A 217 1.20 6.42 7.21
C ASP A 217 -0.03 5.63 6.75
N ILE A 218 -0.29 4.52 7.45
CA ILE A 218 -1.48 3.70 7.28
C ILE A 218 -2.22 3.61 8.60
N GLN A 219 -3.51 3.92 8.59
CA GLN A 219 -4.36 3.89 9.78
C GLN A 219 -5.48 2.88 9.57
N VAL A 220 -5.57 1.90 10.46
CA VAL A 220 -6.57 0.84 10.42
C VAL A 220 -7.64 1.15 11.46
N LEU A 221 -8.83 1.50 10.98
CA LEU A 221 -10.03 1.71 11.79
C LEU A 221 -10.71 0.36 12.01
N LYS A 222 -10.72 -0.11 13.27
CA LYS A 222 -11.18 -1.46 13.63
C LYS A 222 -12.54 -1.51 14.31
N ASP A 223 -12.94 -0.39 14.93
CA ASP A 223 -14.18 -0.29 15.69
C ASP A 223 -15.29 0.42 14.92
N ALA A 224 -16.52 0.05 15.26
CA ALA A 224 -17.73 0.67 14.73
C ALA A 224 -17.75 2.20 14.91
N SER A 225 -17.22 2.74 16.02
CA SER A 225 -17.19 4.20 16.23
C SER A 225 -16.25 4.93 15.28
N ALA A 226 -15.14 4.29 14.92
CA ALA A 226 -14.16 4.83 13.99
C ALA A 226 -14.64 4.67 12.53
N THR A 227 -15.29 3.54 12.21
CA THR A 227 -15.77 3.24 10.86
C THR A 227 -17.17 3.81 10.56
N ALA A 228 -17.92 4.28 11.55
CA ALA A 228 -19.27 4.84 11.38
C ALA A 228 -19.37 5.95 10.33
N ILE A 229 -18.31 6.75 10.17
CA ILE A 229 -18.27 7.78 9.11
C ILE A 229 -18.32 7.18 7.70
N TYR A 230 -17.90 5.93 7.51
CA TYR A 230 -17.96 5.20 6.24
C TYR A 230 -19.22 4.34 6.08
N GLY A 231 -20.05 4.26 7.12
CA GLY A 231 -21.36 3.60 7.09
C GLY A 231 -21.26 2.10 6.84
N SER A 232 -22.19 1.57 6.06
CA SER A 232 -22.26 0.13 5.75
C SER A 232 -20.98 -0.42 5.10
N ARG A 233 -20.24 0.42 4.36
CA ARG A 233 -18.95 0.07 3.72
C ARG A 233 -17.83 -0.14 4.73
N GLY A 234 -17.93 0.40 5.94
CA GLY A 234 -16.93 0.27 7.00
C GLY A 234 -17.13 -0.93 7.92
N SER A 235 -18.08 -1.83 7.61
CA SER A 235 -18.44 -2.99 8.45
C SER A 235 -17.28 -3.98 8.65
N ASN A 236 -16.42 -4.13 7.64
CA ASN A 236 -15.23 -5.00 7.69
C ASN A 236 -13.95 -4.27 8.13
N GLY A 237 -14.08 -3.08 8.71
CA GLY A 237 -12.94 -2.19 8.98
C GLY A 237 -12.60 -1.28 7.79
N VAL A 238 -11.83 -0.24 8.06
CA VAL A 238 -11.37 0.73 7.04
C VAL A 238 -9.86 0.93 7.18
N ILE A 239 -9.15 0.88 6.05
CA ILE A 239 -7.73 1.15 5.96
C ILE A 239 -7.55 2.50 5.26
N LEU A 240 -7.08 3.49 6.02
CA LEU A 240 -6.73 4.81 5.53
C LEU A 240 -5.26 4.84 5.16
N ILE A 241 -4.96 5.27 3.95
CA ILE A 241 -3.60 5.41 3.43
C ILE A 241 -3.38 6.89 3.15
N THR A 242 -2.39 7.48 3.82
CA THR A 242 -1.95 8.85 3.60
C THR A 242 -0.66 8.83 2.78
N THR A 243 -0.59 9.62 1.72
CA THR A 243 0.64 9.72 0.91
C THR A 243 1.51 10.91 1.32
N LYS A 244 2.82 10.75 1.07
CA LYS A 244 3.86 11.72 1.43
C LYS A 244 3.61 13.09 0.80
N LYS A 245 3.98 14.13 1.54
CA LYS A 245 3.83 15.54 1.16
C LYS A 245 5.19 16.23 1.26
N GLY A 246 5.35 17.34 0.55
CA GLY A 246 6.57 18.14 0.68
C GLY A 246 6.68 18.79 2.05
N THR A 247 7.90 18.85 2.59
CA THR A 247 8.21 19.64 3.78
C THR A 247 8.60 21.06 3.37
N PRO A 248 8.10 22.11 4.06
CA PRO A 248 8.53 23.49 3.80
C PRO A 248 10.05 23.65 3.96
N ASN A 249 10.62 24.58 3.20
CA ASN A 249 11.99 25.11 3.36
C ASN A 249 13.15 24.14 3.13
N GLN A 250 12.89 22.91 2.68
CA GLN A 250 13.94 21.99 2.24
C GLN A 250 13.48 21.20 1.03
N VAL A 251 14.18 21.36 -0.09
CA VAL A 251 14.03 20.45 -1.23
C VAL A 251 14.72 19.14 -0.87
N LYS A 252 13.96 18.04 -0.85
CA LYS A 252 14.46 16.69 -0.62
C LYS A 252 14.27 15.88 -1.89
N THR A 253 15.38 15.34 -2.37
CA THR A 253 15.41 14.46 -3.52
C THR A 253 15.92 13.10 -3.08
N ASN A 254 15.16 12.06 -3.39
CA ASN A 254 15.52 10.68 -3.09
C ASN A 254 15.55 9.90 -4.39
N PHE A 255 16.58 9.09 -4.58
CA PHE A 255 16.68 8.11 -5.66
C PHE A 255 16.98 6.74 -5.06
N PHE A 256 16.46 5.70 -5.67
CA PHE A 256 16.79 4.34 -5.27
C PHE A 256 16.89 3.42 -6.48
N VAL A 257 17.72 2.39 -6.32
CA VAL A 257 17.77 1.21 -7.17
C VAL A 257 17.85 0.02 -6.22
N ASN A 258 17.02 -0.98 -6.45
CA ASN A 258 16.96 -2.18 -5.63
C ASN A 258 16.86 -3.41 -6.53
N THR A 259 17.88 -4.25 -6.45
CA THR A 259 17.94 -5.56 -7.10
C THR A 259 17.64 -6.63 -6.06
N SER A 260 16.78 -7.58 -6.41
CA SER A 260 16.43 -8.70 -5.51
C SER A 260 16.51 -10.02 -6.26
N MET A 261 16.99 -11.05 -5.57
CA MET A 261 17.03 -12.41 -6.06
C MET A 261 16.03 -13.24 -5.27
N ARG A 262 15.22 -14.05 -5.96
CA ARG A 262 14.23 -14.94 -5.37
C ARG A 262 14.56 -16.37 -5.75
N SER A 263 14.54 -17.26 -4.77
CA SER A 263 14.69 -18.71 -4.95
C SER A 263 13.65 -19.44 -4.11
N VAL A 264 13.42 -20.71 -4.45
CA VAL A 264 12.58 -21.61 -3.66
C VAL A 264 13.25 -21.87 -2.31
N SER A 265 12.51 -21.72 -1.21
CA SER A 265 13.02 -21.99 0.14
C SER A 265 12.75 -23.42 0.61
N LYS A 266 11.71 -24.07 0.07
CA LYS A 266 11.32 -25.44 0.39
C LYS A 266 10.71 -26.11 -0.83
N THR A 267 11.23 -27.27 -1.18
CA THR A 267 10.68 -28.21 -2.17
C THR A 267 10.00 -29.37 -1.44
N TYR A 268 9.20 -30.15 -2.17
CA TYR A 268 8.67 -31.42 -1.68
C TYR A 268 9.66 -32.54 -1.99
N ASP A 269 9.82 -33.47 -1.05
CA ASP A 269 10.57 -34.70 -1.28
C ASP A 269 9.74 -35.60 -2.20
N VAL A 270 10.21 -35.79 -3.42
CA VAL A 270 9.61 -36.64 -4.46
C VAL A 270 10.60 -37.73 -4.86
N LEU A 271 10.10 -38.80 -5.50
CA LEU A 271 10.98 -39.84 -6.03
C LEU A 271 11.86 -39.27 -7.13
N ASP A 272 13.16 -39.56 -7.07
CA ASP A 272 14.06 -39.30 -8.21
C ASP A 272 13.80 -40.30 -9.35
N ALA A 273 14.47 -40.11 -10.48
CA ALA A 273 14.30 -40.97 -11.65
C ALA A 273 14.59 -42.46 -11.39
N PHE A 274 15.58 -42.77 -10.55
CA PHE A 274 15.98 -44.14 -10.27
C PHE A 274 15.03 -44.81 -9.28
N ASP A 275 14.63 -44.09 -8.23
CA ASP A 275 13.64 -44.56 -7.26
C ASP A 275 12.26 -44.71 -7.90
N TYR A 276 11.87 -43.79 -8.79
CA TYR A 276 10.67 -43.94 -9.61
C TYR A 276 10.72 -45.21 -10.47
N ALA A 277 11.84 -45.47 -11.14
CA ALA A 277 12.00 -46.67 -11.96
C ALA A 277 11.95 -47.96 -11.14
N ARG A 278 12.63 -48.00 -9.97
CA ARG A 278 12.55 -49.12 -9.03
C ARG A 278 11.12 -49.34 -8.56
N TYR A 279 10.44 -48.28 -8.14
CA TYR A 279 9.05 -48.32 -7.71
C TYR A 279 8.12 -48.86 -8.81
N ARG A 280 8.29 -48.41 -10.07
CA ARG A 280 7.50 -48.93 -11.20
C ARG A 280 7.80 -50.39 -11.50
N ASN A 281 9.05 -50.81 -11.45
CA ASN A 281 9.43 -52.22 -11.62
C ASN A 281 8.79 -53.11 -10.53
N GLU A 282 8.91 -52.70 -9.26
CA GLU A 282 8.28 -53.40 -8.13
C GLU A 282 6.75 -53.45 -8.26
N SER A 283 6.13 -52.33 -8.66
CA SER A 283 4.69 -52.26 -8.89
C SER A 283 4.23 -53.21 -9.99
N ASN A 284 4.95 -53.30 -11.10
CA ASN A 284 4.60 -54.21 -12.20
C ASN A 284 4.68 -55.67 -11.77
N ILE A 285 5.79 -56.07 -11.11
CA ILE A 285 6.00 -57.43 -10.60
C ILE A 285 4.92 -57.80 -9.58
N ARG A 286 4.48 -56.84 -8.76
CA ARG A 286 3.39 -57.05 -7.79
C ARG A 286 2.03 -57.25 -8.47
N LEU A 287 1.73 -56.53 -9.54
CA LEU A 287 0.46 -56.64 -10.28
C LEU A 287 0.35 -57.98 -11.03
N SER A 288 1.46 -58.50 -11.54
CA SER A 288 1.55 -59.87 -12.06
C SER A 288 2.96 -60.43 -11.86
N PRO A 289 3.11 -61.63 -11.26
CA PRO A 289 4.42 -62.29 -11.13
C PRO A 289 5.14 -62.55 -12.46
N THR A 290 4.41 -62.51 -13.58
CA THR A 290 4.96 -62.69 -14.93
C THR A 290 5.20 -61.35 -15.65
N ALA A 291 4.90 -60.21 -15.02
CA ALA A 291 5.17 -58.90 -15.59
C ALA A 291 6.67 -58.63 -15.64
N GLN A 292 7.11 -58.05 -16.75
CA GLN A 292 8.49 -57.64 -16.93
C GLN A 292 8.73 -56.27 -16.26
N PRO A 293 9.95 -56.00 -15.77
CA PRO A 293 10.32 -54.64 -15.35
C PRO A 293 10.15 -53.68 -16.54
N ALA A 294 9.74 -52.45 -16.24
CA ALA A 294 9.61 -51.39 -17.24
C ALA A 294 10.95 -50.71 -17.54
N PHE A 295 11.92 -50.81 -16.63
CA PHE A 295 13.20 -50.10 -16.74
C PHE A 295 14.39 -50.97 -16.36
N HIS A 296 15.50 -50.77 -17.06
CA HIS A 296 16.81 -51.32 -16.77
C HIS A 296 17.74 -50.21 -16.25
N ILE A 297 18.52 -50.48 -15.21
CA ILE A 297 19.49 -49.52 -14.64
C ILE A 297 20.88 -50.11 -14.79
N GLU A 298 21.73 -49.45 -15.57
CA GLU A 298 23.13 -49.83 -15.78
C GLU A 298 24.01 -48.59 -15.80
N ASN A 299 25.21 -48.65 -15.18
CA ASN A 299 26.19 -47.55 -15.19
C ASN A 299 25.64 -46.17 -14.79
N ASN A 300 24.69 -46.14 -13.85
CA ASN A 300 23.99 -44.91 -13.42
C ASN A 300 23.22 -44.22 -14.56
N GLN A 301 22.73 -45.01 -15.51
CA GLN A 301 21.83 -44.61 -16.58
C GLN A 301 20.58 -45.49 -16.54
N LEU A 302 19.47 -44.93 -16.98
CA LEU A 302 18.16 -45.57 -16.98
C LEU A 302 17.77 -45.87 -18.42
N TYR A 303 17.39 -47.10 -18.72
CA TYR A 303 16.99 -47.52 -20.06
C TYR A 303 15.56 -48.06 -20.03
N PRO A 304 14.69 -47.70 -20.98
CA PRO A 304 13.37 -48.29 -21.07
C PRO A 304 13.49 -49.74 -21.57
N ILE A 305 12.67 -50.62 -20.99
CA ILE A 305 12.52 -52.00 -21.46
C ILE A 305 11.26 -52.05 -22.32
N VAL A 306 11.39 -52.48 -23.57
CA VAL A 306 10.28 -52.54 -24.51
C VAL A 306 9.99 -54.01 -24.81
N SER A 307 8.70 -54.37 -24.86
CA SER A 307 8.27 -55.68 -25.34
C SER A 307 7.71 -55.56 -26.75
N THR A 308 8.23 -56.34 -27.68
CA THR A 308 7.75 -56.34 -29.06
C THR A 308 6.36 -56.97 -29.12
N VAL A 309 5.38 -56.16 -29.55
CA VAL A 309 3.99 -56.59 -29.72
C VAL A 309 3.92 -57.73 -30.73
N GLY A 310 3.48 -58.91 -30.29
CA GLY A 310 3.27 -60.10 -31.12
C GLY A 310 4.30 -61.23 -30.95
N THR A 311 5.55 -60.92 -30.54
CA THR A 311 6.58 -61.94 -30.26
C THR A 311 6.85 -62.13 -28.76
N GLY A 312 6.54 -61.12 -27.94
CA GLY A 312 6.85 -61.13 -26.50
C GLY A 312 8.35 -61.00 -26.21
N GLU A 313 9.15 -60.70 -27.22
CA GLU A 313 10.59 -60.48 -27.07
C GLU A 313 10.83 -59.17 -26.31
N VAL A 314 11.73 -59.22 -25.33
CA VAL A 314 12.03 -58.11 -24.41
C VAL A 314 13.40 -57.59 -24.78
N SER A 315 13.49 -56.31 -25.16
CA SER A 315 14.75 -55.65 -25.46
C SER A 315 14.92 -54.40 -24.59
N ILE A 316 16.18 -54.10 -24.27
CA ILE A 316 16.58 -52.86 -23.62
C ILE A 316 16.86 -51.87 -24.74
N TYR A 317 16.26 -50.68 -24.66
CA TYR A 317 16.53 -49.64 -25.65
C TYR A 317 17.96 -49.14 -25.51
N GLU A 318 18.62 -48.82 -26.62
CA GLU A 318 20.05 -48.42 -26.61
C GLU A 318 20.26 -46.99 -26.08
N THR A 319 19.25 -46.13 -26.20
CA THR A 319 19.31 -44.74 -25.72
C THR A 319 18.82 -44.66 -24.26
N PRO A 320 19.61 -44.08 -23.35
CA PRO A 320 19.17 -43.87 -21.98
C PRO A 320 18.10 -42.77 -21.89
N LEU A 321 17.22 -42.87 -20.90
CA LEU A 321 16.24 -41.85 -20.55
C LEU A 321 16.93 -40.64 -19.93
N THR A 322 16.40 -39.44 -20.23
CA THR A 322 16.81 -38.22 -19.56
C THR A 322 16.12 -38.13 -18.20
N THR A 323 16.90 -37.99 -17.13
CA THR A 323 16.39 -37.79 -15.77
C THR A 323 16.10 -36.31 -15.51
N VAL A 324 14.93 -35.98 -14.95
CA VAL A 324 14.54 -34.59 -14.70
C VAL A 324 14.07 -34.42 -13.27
N ASP A 325 14.61 -33.42 -12.58
CA ASP A 325 14.03 -32.88 -11.35
C ASP A 325 13.19 -31.66 -11.73
N TRP A 326 11.88 -31.87 -11.86
CA TRP A 326 10.94 -30.85 -12.31
C TRP A 326 10.93 -29.61 -11.42
N GLN A 327 11.02 -29.78 -10.09
CA GLN A 327 11.03 -28.66 -9.17
C GLN A 327 12.28 -27.81 -9.36
N LYS A 328 13.45 -28.43 -9.57
CA LYS A 328 14.70 -27.71 -9.81
C LYS A 328 14.79 -27.12 -11.21
N ASP A 329 14.25 -27.80 -12.22
CA ASP A 329 14.32 -27.38 -13.61
C ASP A 329 13.41 -26.18 -13.89
N LEU A 330 12.16 -26.21 -13.41
CA LEU A 330 11.18 -25.16 -13.70
C LEU A 330 11.14 -24.02 -12.67
N LEU A 331 11.53 -24.26 -11.41
CA LEU A 331 11.58 -23.21 -10.39
C LEU A 331 12.99 -22.61 -10.30
N LYS A 332 13.30 -21.72 -11.25
CA LYS A 332 14.60 -21.08 -11.38
C LYS A 332 14.73 -19.87 -10.45
N MET A 333 15.98 -19.54 -10.12
CA MET A 333 16.30 -18.31 -9.39
C MET A 333 16.00 -17.10 -10.27
N ALA A 334 15.21 -16.17 -9.74
CA ALA A 334 14.71 -15.03 -10.47
C ALA A 334 15.33 -13.73 -9.95
N THR A 335 15.82 -12.88 -10.85
CA THR A 335 16.34 -11.56 -10.51
C THR A 335 15.34 -10.48 -10.90
N SER A 336 15.00 -9.61 -9.94
CA SER A 336 14.06 -8.51 -10.11
C SER A 336 14.76 -7.18 -9.86
N LEU A 337 14.32 -6.13 -10.55
CA LEU A 337 14.85 -4.78 -10.46
C LEU A 337 13.72 -3.79 -10.16
N SER A 338 13.94 -2.90 -9.20
CA SER A 338 13.09 -1.74 -8.99
C SER A 338 13.93 -0.48 -8.89
N ALA A 339 13.51 0.58 -9.56
CA ALA A 339 14.19 1.86 -9.58
C ALA A 339 13.17 2.99 -9.50
N GLY A 340 13.60 4.14 -8.98
CA GLY A 340 12.70 5.29 -8.92
C GLY A 340 13.32 6.46 -8.21
N GLY A 341 12.55 7.54 -8.15
CA GLY A 341 12.94 8.75 -7.46
C GLY A 341 11.75 9.59 -7.06
N SER A 342 11.98 10.46 -6.09
CA SER A 342 11.00 11.44 -5.65
C SER A 342 11.68 12.77 -5.37
N VAL A 343 11.02 13.85 -5.75
CA VAL A 343 11.42 15.21 -5.40
C VAL A 343 10.28 15.83 -4.60
N SER A 344 10.62 16.43 -3.47
CA SER A 344 9.67 17.09 -2.60
C SER A 344 10.22 18.41 -2.10
N GLY A 345 9.36 19.36 -1.82
CA GLY A 345 9.76 20.67 -1.33
C GLY A 345 8.54 21.52 -1.04
N GLY A 346 8.78 22.75 -0.60
CA GLY A 346 7.72 23.70 -0.34
C GLY A 346 8.23 25.02 0.20
N SER A 347 7.37 26.02 0.14
CA SER A 347 7.53 27.33 0.76
C SER A 347 6.41 27.54 1.78
N GLU A 348 6.32 28.73 2.37
CA GLU A 348 5.24 29.10 3.30
C GLU A 348 3.84 28.98 2.66
N ASN A 349 3.73 29.18 1.34
CA ASN A 349 2.45 29.21 0.63
C ASN A 349 2.05 27.85 0.05
N GLY A 350 2.88 26.82 0.13
CA GLY A 350 2.54 25.53 -0.43
C GLY A 350 3.69 24.52 -0.43
N ASN A 351 3.35 23.27 -0.66
CA ASN A 351 4.32 22.19 -0.80
C ASN A 351 3.91 21.24 -1.93
N TYR A 352 4.91 20.55 -2.46
CA TYR A 352 4.76 19.59 -3.54
C TYR A 352 5.57 18.33 -3.27
N TYR A 353 5.10 17.23 -3.83
CA TYR A 353 5.76 15.94 -3.86
C TYR A 353 5.50 15.32 -5.23
N LEU A 354 6.56 14.99 -5.95
CA LEU A 354 6.53 14.31 -7.24
C LEU A 354 7.34 13.02 -7.11
N SER A 355 6.77 11.89 -7.50
CA SER A 355 7.45 10.59 -7.51
C SER A 355 7.24 9.87 -8.84
N GLY A 356 8.24 9.07 -9.20
CA GLY A 356 8.17 8.13 -10.31
C GLY A 356 8.90 6.84 -9.96
N GLY A 357 8.31 5.71 -10.34
CA GLY A 357 8.83 4.38 -10.07
C GLY A 357 8.72 3.46 -11.28
N PHE A 358 9.67 2.53 -11.38
CA PHE A 358 9.66 1.40 -12.28
C PHE A 358 10.00 0.13 -11.50
N ASN A 359 9.34 -0.97 -11.84
CA ASN A 359 9.51 -2.25 -11.17
C ASN A 359 9.36 -3.38 -12.20
N ASP A 360 10.37 -4.24 -12.30
CA ASP A 360 10.39 -5.50 -13.04
C ASP A 360 10.58 -6.63 -12.03
N GLN A 361 9.49 -7.29 -11.67
CA GLN A 361 9.48 -8.44 -10.77
C GLN A 361 9.35 -9.72 -11.58
N ARG A 362 10.26 -10.65 -11.34
CA ARG A 362 10.25 -11.99 -11.95
C ARG A 362 9.79 -13.04 -10.94
N GLY A 363 8.94 -13.94 -11.39
CA GLY A 363 8.52 -15.13 -10.67
C GLY A 363 9.54 -16.24 -10.78
N LEU A 364 9.27 -17.37 -10.13
CA LEU A 364 10.19 -18.52 -10.11
C LEU A 364 10.19 -19.31 -11.41
N THR A 365 9.11 -19.21 -12.20
CA THR A 365 9.01 -19.80 -13.55
C THR A 365 9.28 -18.73 -14.61
N GLU A 366 9.69 -19.17 -15.81
CA GLU A 366 10.09 -18.24 -16.89
C GLU A 366 8.93 -17.38 -17.40
N ASN A 367 7.72 -17.94 -17.46
CA ASN A 367 6.46 -17.27 -17.84
C ASN A 367 5.74 -16.60 -16.65
N SER A 368 6.49 -16.10 -15.67
CA SER A 368 5.93 -15.37 -14.52
C SER A 368 6.67 -14.04 -14.34
N SER A 369 5.97 -12.94 -14.59
CA SER A 369 6.55 -11.60 -14.40
C SER A 369 5.52 -10.51 -14.14
N PHE A 370 5.93 -9.45 -13.47
CA PHE A 370 5.14 -8.26 -13.24
C PHE A 370 5.99 -7.02 -13.46
N LYS A 371 5.70 -6.31 -14.55
CA LYS A 371 6.34 -5.04 -14.90
C LYS A 371 5.38 -3.91 -14.66
N SER A 372 5.81 -2.87 -13.95
CA SER A 372 4.98 -1.72 -13.67
C SER A 372 5.73 -0.40 -13.64
N GLY A 373 5.03 0.67 -14.01
CA GLY A 373 5.46 2.05 -13.83
C GLY A 373 4.40 2.86 -13.10
N ASP A 374 4.83 3.75 -12.22
CA ASP A 374 3.96 4.65 -11.46
C ASP A 374 4.49 6.08 -11.46
N ILE A 375 3.56 7.04 -11.50
CA ILE A 375 3.85 8.47 -11.36
C ILE A 375 2.84 9.05 -10.38
N ARG A 376 3.28 9.86 -9.43
CA ARG A 376 2.40 10.55 -8.48
C ARG A 376 2.82 12.00 -8.29
N LEU A 377 1.81 12.86 -8.19
CA LEU A 377 1.93 14.27 -7.87
C LEU A 377 0.99 14.61 -6.73
N ASN A 378 1.54 15.09 -5.62
CA ASN A 378 0.80 15.71 -4.53
C ASN A 378 1.17 17.19 -4.47
N LEU A 379 0.15 18.05 -4.51
CA LEU A 379 0.31 19.50 -4.45
C LEU A 379 -0.63 20.05 -3.37
N ASN A 380 -0.09 20.83 -2.44
CA ASN A 380 -0.86 21.61 -1.48
C ASN A 380 -0.50 23.08 -1.65
N GLN A 381 -1.48 23.92 -1.93
CA GLN A 381 -1.29 25.34 -2.22
C GLN A 381 -2.27 26.18 -1.41
N THR A 382 -1.76 27.16 -0.69
CA THR A 382 -2.54 28.24 -0.09
C THR A 382 -2.59 29.39 -1.09
N LEU A 383 -3.73 29.55 -1.77
CA LEU A 383 -3.91 30.64 -2.74
C LEU A 383 -4.15 31.98 -2.04
N SER A 384 -4.81 31.94 -0.89
CA SER A 384 -5.00 33.08 0.01
C SER A 384 -5.23 32.56 1.43
N PRO A 385 -5.20 33.42 2.48
CA PRO A 385 -5.52 33.00 3.84
C PRO A 385 -6.88 32.30 3.98
N LYS A 386 -7.81 32.56 3.05
CA LYS A 386 -9.15 31.98 3.03
C LYS A 386 -9.30 30.76 2.12
N ILE A 387 -8.37 30.50 1.20
CA ILE A 387 -8.53 29.46 0.18
C ILE A 387 -7.28 28.57 0.11
N LYS A 388 -7.48 27.29 0.39
CA LYS A 388 -6.46 26.24 0.26
C LYS A 388 -6.91 25.20 -0.75
N ILE A 389 -6.03 24.84 -1.67
CA ILE A 389 -6.25 23.81 -2.68
C ILE A 389 -5.25 22.70 -2.47
N ASN A 390 -5.74 21.46 -2.47
CA ASN A 390 -4.92 20.28 -2.38
C ASN A 390 -5.27 19.33 -3.54
N ALA A 391 -4.30 19.01 -4.38
CA ALA A 391 -4.43 18.04 -5.47
C ALA A 391 -3.59 16.81 -5.17
N ARG A 392 -4.14 15.60 -5.37
CA ARG A 392 -3.34 14.37 -5.49
C ARG A 392 -3.71 13.72 -6.81
N LEU A 393 -2.71 13.39 -7.61
CA LEU A 393 -2.86 12.74 -8.91
C LEU A 393 -1.90 11.56 -8.95
N SER A 394 -2.31 10.46 -9.55
CA SER A 394 -1.42 9.36 -9.86
C SER A 394 -1.83 8.60 -11.09
N GLY A 395 -0.84 8.13 -11.84
CA GLY A 395 -0.98 7.19 -12.94
C GLY A 395 -0.19 5.92 -12.66
N PHE A 396 -0.73 4.80 -13.09
CA PHE A 396 -0.12 3.49 -12.97
C PHE A 396 -0.36 2.69 -14.25
N PHE A 397 0.68 1.99 -14.66
CA PHE A 397 0.70 1.15 -15.85
C PHE A 397 1.37 -0.17 -15.47
N SER A 398 0.79 -1.29 -15.88
CA SER A 398 1.43 -2.58 -15.65
C SER A 398 1.13 -3.59 -16.76
N SER A 399 2.08 -4.50 -16.93
CA SER A 399 1.98 -5.70 -17.74
C SER A 399 2.39 -6.87 -16.85
N THR A 400 1.52 -7.87 -16.75
CA THR A 400 1.71 -9.05 -15.91
C THR A 400 1.62 -10.28 -16.79
N ASP A 401 2.53 -11.21 -16.58
CA ASP A 401 2.53 -12.54 -17.15
C ASP A 401 2.35 -13.52 -15.99
N PHE A 402 1.24 -14.23 -15.98
CA PHE A 402 0.89 -15.16 -14.90
C PHE A 402 1.27 -16.58 -15.31
N ALA A 403 2.14 -17.22 -14.54
CA ALA A 403 2.29 -18.66 -14.65
C ALA A 403 1.03 -19.35 -14.11
N GLU A 404 0.67 -20.48 -14.71
CA GLU A 404 -0.46 -21.26 -14.23
C GLU A 404 -0.16 -21.80 -12.82
N GLY A 405 -1.16 -21.75 -11.94
CA GLY A 405 -1.03 -22.15 -10.54
C GLY A 405 -1.56 -23.56 -10.25
N GLY A 406 -2.23 -23.72 -9.11
CA GLY A 406 -3.00 -24.92 -8.81
C GLY A 406 -4.43 -24.85 -9.36
N ASP A 407 -5.02 -26.01 -9.64
CA ASP A 407 -6.45 -26.13 -9.96
C ASP A 407 -7.27 -26.27 -8.65
N LEU A 408 -8.42 -25.61 -8.53
CA LEU A 408 -9.29 -25.73 -7.35
C LEU A 408 -9.87 -27.14 -7.18
N LEU A 409 -10.03 -27.91 -8.26
CA LEU A 409 -10.41 -29.34 -8.18
C LEU A 409 -9.20 -30.26 -8.07
N GLY A 410 -7.99 -29.71 -8.18
CA GLY A 410 -6.76 -30.46 -8.25
C GLY A 410 -6.73 -31.42 -9.44
N GLY A 411 -7.24 -31.04 -10.63
CA GLY A 411 -7.23 -31.89 -11.82
C GLY A 411 -5.81 -32.35 -12.19
N SER A 412 -5.69 -33.59 -12.69
CA SER A 412 -4.39 -34.19 -13.05
C SER A 412 -3.75 -33.57 -14.29
N SER A 413 -4.52 -32.87 -15.12
CA SER A 413 -4.05 -32.35 -16.42
C SER A 413 -4.12 -30.81 -16.50
N THR A 414 -4.58 -30.15 -15.44
CA THR A 414 -4.90 -28.71 -15.40
C THR A 414 -4.19 -27.97 -14.26
N SER A 415 -3.47 -28.68 -13.38
CA SER A 415 -2.86 -28.10 -12.18
C SER A 415 -1.34 -28.12 -12.27
N PHE A 416 -0.72 -27.01 -12.65
CA PHE A 416 0.74 -26.91 -12.82
C PHE A 416 1.52 -27.44 -11.61
N ILE A 417 1.18 -27.02 -10.39
CA ILE A 417 1.87 -27.48 -9.17
C ILE A 417 1.69 -28.99 -8.91
N ARG A 418 0.53 -29.57 -9.23
CA ARG A 418 0.31 -31.02 -9.05
C ARG A 418 1.15 -31.79 -10.06
N ASN A 419 1.17 -31.32 -11.30
CA ASN A 419 1.88 -31.94 -12.40
C ASN A 419 3.40 -31.84 -12.18
N LEU A 420 3.88 -30.70 -11.70
CA LEU A 420 5.28 -30.50 -11.30
C LEU A 420 5.76 -31.54 -10.29
N LEU A 421 4.88 -31.99 -9.38
CA LEU A 421 5.22 -32.96 -8.33
C LEU A 421 4.98 -34.41 -8.71
N SER A 422 4.04 -34.68 -9.62
CA SER A 422 3.51 -36.02 -9.88
C SER A 422 3.89 -36.58 -11.25
N PHE A 423 4.29 -35.72 -12.20
CA PHE A 423 4.71 -36.17 -13.53
C PHE A 423 5.99 -37.00 -13.42
N ARG A 424 6.10 -38.02 -14.26
CA ARG A 424 7.26 -38.91 -14.28
C ARG A 424 8.58 -38.13 -14.35
N PRO A 425 9.58 -38.40 -13.48
CA PRO A 425 10.88 -37.70 -13.47
C PRO A 425 11.84 -38.19 -14.57
N ILE A 426 11.28 -38.69 -15.68
CA ILE A 426 12.00 -39.32 -16.78
C ILE A 426 11.40 -38.84 -18.11
N LEU A 427 12.25 -38.49 -19.06
CA LEU A 427 11.86 -38.16 -20.42
C LEU A 427 12.49 -39.17 -21.37
N PRO A 428 11.72 -39.72 -22.32
CA PRO A 428 12.29 -40.55 -23.36
C PRO A 428 13.19 -39.71 -24.27
N ASP A 429 14.47 -40.05 -24.32
CA ASP A 429 15.39 -39.48 -25.31
C ASP A 429 15.36 -40.36 -26.57
N GLY A 430 15.15 -39.76 -27.73
CA GLY A 430 15.03 -40.48 -29.01
C GLY A 430 13.72 -41.24 -29.24
N LEU A 431 12.64 -40.93 -28.53
CA LEU A 431 11.27 -41.17 -29.02
C LEU A 431 10.77 -39.84 -29.59
N ASP A 432 10.46 -39.81 -30.89
CA ASP A 432 10.01 -38.62 -31.63
C ASP A 432 8.70 -37.97 -31.09
N ASP A 433 8.14 -38.53 -30.02
CA ASP A 433 6.92 -38.07 -29.36
C ASP A 433 7.21 -37.91 -27.86
N ILE A 434 7.53 -36.68 -27.43
CA ILE A 434 7.38 -36.33 -26.02
C ILE A 434 5.88 -36.41 -25.74
N GLU A 435 5.43 -37.52 -25.15
CA GLU A 435 4.03 -37.61 -24.71
C GLU A 435 3.77 -36.45 -23.73
N ASN A 436 2.96 -35.50 -24.17
CA ASN A 436 2.54 -34.35 -23.36
C ASN A 436 1.67 -34.77 -22.18
N ILE A 437 1.24 -36.03 -22.12
CA ILE A 437 0.44 -36.64 -21.07
C ILE A 437 1.05 -37.99 -20.73
N ASP A 438 1.36 -38.25 -19.46
CA ASP A 438 1.91 -39.54 -19.03
C ASP A 438 0.84 -40.65 -18.93
N ASP A 439 1.28 -41.85 -18.54
CA ASP A 439 0.41 -43.03 -18.38
C ASP A 439 -0.65 -42.88 -17.27
N LEU A 440 -0.53 -41.85 -16.43
CA LEU A 440 -1.49 -41.49 -15.37
C LEU A 440 -2.41 -40.34 -15.79
N GLY A 441 -2.34 -39.88 -17.05
CA GLY A 441 -3.13 -38.75 -17.53
C GLY A 441 -2.63 -37.40 -17.05
N ILE A 442 -1.38 -37.30 -16.58
CA ILE A 442 -0.78 -36.08 -16.06
C ILE A 442 -0.10 -35.34 -17.21
N ALA A 443 -0.49 -34.08 -17.42
CA ALA A 443 0.14 -33.26 -18.45
C ALA A 443 1.57 -32.85 -18.06
N SER A 444 2.48 -32.82 -19.04
CA SER A 444 3.87 -32.42 -18.86
C SER A 444 3.97 -31.02 -18.26
N PRO A 445 4.82 -30.81 -17.24
CA PRO A 445 5.06 -29.48 -16.69
C PRO A 445 5.54 -28.44 -17.73
N TYR A 446 6.25 -28.88 -18.77
CA TYR A 446 6.70 -27.98 -19.86
C TYR A 446 5.54 -27.36 -20.64
N SER A 447 4.42 -28.08 -20.81
CA SER A 447 3.25 -27.56 -21.53
C SER A 447 2.69 -26.27 -20.91
N PHE A 448 2.84 -26.10 -19.59
CA PHE A 448 2.41 -24.90 -18.87
C PHE A 448 3.39 -23.74 -18.97
N ILE A 449 4.60 -23.97 -19.46
CA ILE A 449 5.65 -22.95 -19.63
C ILE A 449 5.76 -22.53 -21.10
N ASP A 450 5.76 -23.51 -22.01
CA ASP A 450 6.09 -23.29 -23.42
C ASP A 450 4.86 -22.98 -24.28
N ASP A 451 3.67 -23.43 -23.87
CA ASP A 451 2.46 -23.42 -24.70
C ASP A 451 1.21 -22.90 -23.95
N PHE A 452 1.47 -22.13 -22.89
CA PHE A 452 0.47 -21.41 -22.11
C PHE A 452 0.90 -19.96 -21.92
N GLU A 453 -0.02 -19.04 -22.17
CA GLU A 453 0.19 -17.60 -22.02
C GLU A 453 -0.95 -16.99 -21.23
N ASP A 454 -0.65 -16.17 -20.22
CA ASP A 454 -1.64 -15.42 -19.44
C ASP A 454 -1.16 -13.98 -19.20
N ILE A 455 -1.40 -13.14 -20.19
CA ILE A 455 -0.97 -11.75 -20.18
C ILE A 455 -2.10 -10.84 -19.75
N SER A 456 -1.80 -9.98 -18.78
CA SER A 456 -2.69 -8.96 -18.24
C SER A 456 -2.06 -7.58 -18.31
N ASN A 457 -2.73 -6.67 -19.01
CA ASN A 457 -2.34 -5.26 -19.10
C ASN A 457 -3.34 -4.39 -18.34
N GLU A 458 -2.84 -3.53 -17.47
CA GLU A 458 -3.66 -2.63 -16.64
C GLU A 458 -3.16 -1.20 -16.71
N ASN A 459 -4.08 -0.27 -16.92
CA ASN A 459 -3.87 1.16 -16.77
C ASN A 459 -4.82 1.71 -15.71
N ARG A 460 -4.30 2.56 -14.84
CA ARG A 460 -5.08 3.16 -13.77
C ARG A 460 -4.70 4.60 -13.55
N PHE A 461 -5.71 5.46 -13.45
CA PHE A 461 -5.56 6.86 -13.14
C PHE A 461 -6.50 7.20 -11.99
N PHE A 462 -5.97 7.80 -10.94
CA PHE A 462 -6.81 8.37 -9.90
C PHE A 462 -6.36 9.77 -9.55
N GLY A 463 -7.34 10.62 -9.22
CA GLY A 463 -7.09 12.01 -8.92
C GLY A 463 -8.13 12.56 -7.96
N VAL A 464 -7.68 13.44 -7.07
CA VAL A 464 -8.54 14.16 -6.13
C VAL A 464 -8.15 15.62 -6.09
N LEU A 465 -9.16 16.49 -6.15
CA LEU A 465 -9.04 17.91 -5.89
C LEU A 465 -9.86 18.23 -4.64
N THR A 466 -9.22 18.89 -3.68
CA THR A 466 -9.87 19.37 -2.46
C THR A 466 -9.67 20.87 -2.37
N ALA A 467 -10.77 21.62 -2.28
CA ALA A 467 -10.74 23.05 -2.00
C ALA A 467 -11.34 23.31 -0.61
N THR A 468 -10.61 24.05 0.20
CA THR A 468 -11.01 24.44 1.56
C THR A 468 -11.13 25.95 1.63
N PHE A 469 -12.29 26.41 2.07
CA PHE A 469 -12.69 27.81 2.20
C PHE A 469 -12.87 28.13 3.69
N ASP A 470 -12.14 29.12 4.18
CA ASP A 470 -12.40 29.72 5.49
C ASP A 470 -13.59 30.69 5.35
N LEU A 471 -14.65 30.45 6.13
CA LEU A 471 -15.88 31.23 6.07
C LEU A 471 -15.79 32.55 6.86
N GLY A 472 -14.63 32.88 7.43
CA GLY A 472 -14.41 34.10 8.21
C GLY A 472 -14.93 34.04 9.65
N LEU A 473 -15.62 32.96 10.01
CA LEU A 473 -16.01 32.66 11.39
C LEU A 473 -14.93 31.78 12.03
N LYS A 474 -14.43 32.21 13.20
CA LYS A 474 -13.33 31.50 13.89
C LYS A 474 -13.64 30.01 14.08
N GLY A 475 -12.84 29.17 13.42
CA GLY A 475 -12.93 27.71 13.48
C GLY A 475 -13.87 27.08 12.46
N LEU A 476 -14.60 27.85 11.64
CA LEU A 476 -15.55 27.34 10.66
C LEU A 476 -14.95 27.35 9.25
N SER A 477 -14.98 26.20 8.58
CA SER A 477 -14.52 26.06 7.19
C SER A 477 -15.47 25.21 6.38
N PHE A 478 -15.59 25.53 5.10
CA PHE A 478 -16.27 24.70 4.11
C PHE A 478 -15.22 24.01 3.26
N GLN A 479 -15.36 22.71 3.05
CA GLN A 479 -14.47 21.94 2.19
C GLN A 479 -15.27 21.14 1.18
N THR A 480 -14.93 21.34 -0.09
CA THR A 480 -15.41 20.50 -1.20
C THR A 480 -14.27 19.63 -1.71
N ARG A 481 -14.58 18.36 -1.96
CA ARG A 481 -13.64 17.37 -2.50
C ARG A 481 -14.32 16.68 -3.67
N ALA A 482 -13.67 16.68 -4.82
CA ALA A 482 -14.07 15.92 -5.99
C ALA A 482 -12.94 14.98 -6.37
N GLY A 483 -13.27 13.72 -6.64
CA GLY A 483 -12.30 12.68 -6.90
C GLY A 483 -12.81 11.63 -7.87
N GLY A 484 -11.88 10.97 -8.54
CA GLY A 484 -12.20 9.87 -9.44
C GLY A 484 -11.08 8.86 -9.55
N ASN A 485 -11.45 7.66 -10.01
CA ASN A 485 -10.54 6.56 -10.30
C ASN A 485 -11.05 5.85 -11.56
N ILE A 486 -10.19 5.72 -12.56
CA ILE A 486 -10.45 5.04 -13.82
C ILE A 486 -9.43 3.92 -13.92
N ARG A 487 -9.93 2.70 -14.13
CA ARG A 487 -9.12 1.49 -14.24
C ARG A 487 -9.57 0.73 -15.48
N THR A 488 -8.65 0.50 -16.40
CA THR A 488 -8.87 -0.35 -17.57
C THR A 488 -7.91 -1.53 -17.48
N LYS A 489 -8.47 -2.72 -17.60
CA LYS A 489 -7.71 -3.96 -17.51
C LYS A 489 -8.14 -4.88 -18.64
N GLU A 490 -7.18 -5.49 -19.31
CA GLU A 490 -7.40 -6.52 -20.31
C GLU A 490 -6.51 -7.71 -19.99
N ARG A 491 -7.08 -8.91 -20.08
CA ARG A 491 -6.39 -10.18 -19.84
C ARG A 491 -6.66 -11.12 -21.00
N ARG A 492 -5.61 -11.74 -21.50
CA ARG A 492 -5.64 -12.73 -22.57
C ARG A 492 -5.02 -14.00 -22.05
N ARG A 493 -5.74 -15.11 -22.11
CA ARG A 493 -5.23 -16.44 -21.75
C ARG A 493 -5.29 -17.35 -22.96
N PHE A 494 -4.16 -17.92 -23.34
CA PHE A 494 -4.07 -18.83 -24.47
C PHE A 494 -3.55 -20.20 -24.02
N TYR A 495 -4.18 -21.23 -24.56
CA TYR A 495 -3.86 -22.63 -24.32
C TYR A 495 -3.56 -23.27 -25.67
N GLY A 496 -2.32 -23.65 -25.92
CA GLY A 496 -1.94 -24.39 -27.13
C GLY A 496 -2.09 -25.91 -26.98
N LEU A 497 -1.74 -26.63 -28.04
CA LEU A 497 -2.09 -28.05 -28.24
C LEU A 497 -1.42 -29.00 -27.24
N THR A 498 -0.30 -28.61 -26.64
CA THR A 498 0.36 -29.46 -25.63
C THR A 498 -0.34 -29.37 -24.27
N THR A 499 -1.11 -28.31 -24.02
CA THR A 499 -1.93 -28.17 -22.81
C THR A 499 -3.19 -29.02 -22.93
N PHE A 500 -3.69 -29.58 -21.83
CA PHE A 500 -4.95 -30.34 -21.84
C PHE A 500 -6.13 -29.54 -22.40
N VAL A 501 -6.22 -28.26 -22.04
CA VAL A 501 -7.30 -27.38 -22.50
C VAL A 501 -7.21 -27.13 -24.00
N GLY A 502 -6.01 -26.81 -24.51
CA GLY A 502 -5.81 -26.56 -25.93
C GLY A 502 -5.88 -27.82 -26.78
N LEU A 503 -5.43 -28.98 -26.28
CA LEU A 503 -5.57 -30.26 -26.97
C LEU A 503 -7.05 -30.61 -27.26
N ASN A 504 -7.92 -30.44 -26.26
CA ASN A 504 -9.36 -30.72 -26.40
C ASN A 504 -10.11 -29.68 -27.25
N ALA A 505 -9.57 -28.47 -27.35
CA ALA A 505 -10.20 -27.36 -28.05
C ALA A 505 -9.57 -27.05 -29.42
N ASN A 506 -8.52 -27.76 -29.81
CA ASN A 506 -7.64 -27.41 -30.93
C ASN A 506 -7.17 -25.94 -30.85
N GLY A 507 -6.60 -25.60 -29.69
CA GLY A 507 -6.22 -24.24 -29.29
C GLY A 507 -7.40 -23.46 -28.68
N GLN A 508 -7.16 -22.70 -27.62
CA GLN A 508 -8.20 -21.87 -26.99
C GLN A 508 -7.65 -20.51 -26.56
N LEU A 509 -8.34 -19.43 -26.95
CA LEU A 509 -8.10 -18.08 -26.49
C LEU A 509 -9.27 -17.58 -25.65
N GLN A 510 -8.96 -17.09 -24.46
CA GLN A 510 -9.88 -16.43 -23.56
C GLN A 510 -9.52 -14.94 -23.47
N LEU A 511 -10.50 -14.08 -23.75
CA LEU A 511 -10.37 -12.64 -23.64
C LEU A 511 -11.29 -12.10 -22.56
N SER A 512 -10.72 -11.32 -21.63
CA SER A 512 -11.45 -10.68 -20.56
C SER A 512 -11.03 -9.22 -20.44
N LYS A 513 -11.99 -8.31 -20.34
CA LYS A 513 -11.74 -6.88 -20.17
C LYS A 513 -12.61 -6.31 -19.05
N MET A 514 -12.05 -5.38 -18.30
CA MET A 514 -12.75 -4.59 -17.29
C MET A 514 -12.46 -3.12 -17.53
N ASN A 515 -13.52 -2.31 -17.63
CA ASN A 515 -13.45 -0.86 -17.53
C ASN A 515 -14.23 -0.44 -16.29
N ALA A 516 -13.53 -0.01 -15.26
CA ALA A 516 -14.12 0.50 -14.03
C ALA A 516 -13.87 2.00 -13.91
N SER A 517 -14.92 2.75 -13.62
CA SER A 517 -14.83 4.16 -13.28
C SER A 517 -15.58 4.43 -11.99
N SER A 518 -15.02 5.28 -11.14
CA SER A 518 -15.68 5.78 -9.95
C SER A 518 -15.50 7.28 -9.84
N PHE A 519 -16.57 7.96 -9.43
CA PHE A 519 -16.60 9.38 -9.16
C PHE A 519 -17.17 9.61 -7.75
N GLN A 520 -16.53 10.50 -7.00
CA GLN A 520 -16.91 10.84 -5.65
C GLN A 520 -16.86 12.36 -5.49
N ILE A 521 -17.96 12.93 -4.99
CA ILE A 521 -18.00 14.33 -4.54
C ILE A 521 -18.44 14.37 -3.08
N THR A 522 -17.73 15.14 -2.28
CA THR A 522 -17.98 15.30 -0.85
C THR A 522 -17.91 16.77 -0.49
N ASN A 523 -18.99 17.28 0.08
CA ASN A 523 -19.07 18.63 0.61
C ASN A 523 -19.19 18.52 2.13
N THR A 524 -18.29 19.19 2.86
CA THR A 524 -18.26 19.15 4.33
C THR A 524 -18.18 20.55 4.90
N LEU A 525 -19.01 20.81 5.90
CA LEU A 525 -18.90 21.94 6.80
C LEU A 525 -18.18 21.47 8.07
N ARG A 526 -17.12 22.17 8.45
CA ARG A 526 -16.22 21.77 9.55
C ARG A 526 -16.13 22.89 10.56
N PHE A 527 -16.23 22.53 11.83
CA PHE A 527 -16.09 23.45 12.94
C PHE A 527 -15.07 22.90 13.94
N ASN A 528 -13.96 23.60 14.13
CA ASN A 528 -12.94 23.24 15.11
C ASN A 528 -12.59 24.46 15.97
N ARG A 529 -12.93 24.41 17.25
CA ARG A 529 -12.68 25.53 18.17
C ARG A 529 -12.48 25.07 19.60
N THR A 530 -11.56 25.76 20.28
CA THR A 530 -11.35 25.64 21.72
C THR A 530 -11.91 26.87 22.42
N PHE A 531 -12.72 26.66 23.46
CA PHE A 531 -13.32 27.69 24.30
C PHE A 531 -12.71 27.65 25.70
N LYS A 532 -12.31 28.82 26.21
CA LYS A 532 -11.75 29.01 27.55
C LYS A 532 -10.60 28.03 27.90
N ARG A 533 -9.84 27.55 26.90
CA ARG A 533 -8.81 26.48 27.02
C ARG A 533 -9.31 25.14 27.62
N LYS A 534 -10.60 25.00 27.95
CA LYS A 534 -11.19 23.85 28.66
C LYS A 534 -12.10 23.01 27.77
N HIS A 535 -12.79 23.62 26.82
CA HIS A 535 -13.75 22.93 25.96
C HIS A 535 -13.24 22.91 24.53
N ARG A 536 -12.93 21.74 23.98
CA ARG A 536 -12.59 21.60 22.56
C ARG A 536 -13.76 20.93 21.83
N ILE A 537 -14.24 21.58 20.76
CA ILE A 537 -15.28 21.06 19.89
C ILE A 537 -14.69 20.88 18.50
N ASN A 538 -14.79 19.67 17.96
CA ASN A 538 -14.48 19.33 16.58
C ASN A 538 -15.70 18.65 15.96
N ALA A 539 -16.37 19.34 15.05
CA ALA A 539 -17.60 18.89 14.42
C ALA A 539 -17.51 18.94 12.89
N VAL A 540 -18.13 17.98 12.22
CA VAL A 540 -18.24 17.89 10.77
C VAL A 540 -19.65 17.49 10.39
N LEU A 541 -20.24 18.20 9.43
CA LEU A 541 -21.47 17.84 8.73
C LEU A 541 -21.14 17.69 7.25
N GLY A 542 -21.58 16.62 6.61
CA GLY A 542 -21.19 16.32 5.24
C GLY A 542 -22.27 15.67 4.39
N LEU A 543 -22.18 15.94 3.09
CA LEU A 543 -22.93 15.27 2.03
C LEU A 543 -21.94 14.59 1.11
N THR A 544 -22.19 13.32 0.78
CA THR A 544 -21.35 12.53 -0.14
C THR A 544 -22.21 11.94 -1.24
N TYR A 545 -21.76 12.06 -2.48
CA TYR A 545 -22.32 11.33 -3.62
C TYR A 545 -21.21 10.53 -4.28
N ASP A 546 -21.41 9.22 -4.34
CA ASP A 546 -20.49 8.28 -4.97
C ASP A 546 -21.22 7.54 -6.09
N GLN A 547 -20.59 7.47 -7.25
CA GLN A 547 -21.05 6.67 -8.38
C GLN A 547 -19.91 5.78 -8.85
N ARG A 548 -20.25 4.55 -9.19
CA ARG A 548 -19.31 3.59 -9.76
C ARG A 548 -19.97 2.83 -10.88
N THR A 549 -19.25 2.71 -11.98
CA THR A 549 -19.64 1.92 -13.15
C THR A 549 -18.53 0.93 -13.45
N THR A 550 -18.88 -0.35 -13.57
CA THR A 550 -17.98 -1.41 -14.02
C THR A 550 -18.58 -2.05 -15.25
N LYS A 551 -17.83 -2.07 -16.35
CA LYS A 551 -18.18 -2.75 -17.59
C LYS A 551 -17.19 -3.88 -17.82
N ASN A 552 -17.67 -5.11 -17.77
CA ASN A 552 -16.86 -6.28 -18.09
C ASN A 552 -17.20 -6.80 -19.47
N MET A 553 -16.20 -7.30 -20.18
CA MET A 553 -16.36 -8.01 -21.43
C MET A 553 -15.65 -9.35 -21.32
N THR A 554 -16.29 -10.39 -21.83
CA THR A 554 -15.73 -11.75 -21.94
C THR A 554 -15.98 -12.30 -23.34
N TYR A 555 -14.99 -13.00 -23.89
CA TYR A 555 -15.09 -13.66 -25.20
C TYR A 555 -14.13 -14.86 -25.25
N VAL A 556 -14.59 -16.01 -25.73
CA VAL A 556 -13.76 -17.23 -25.83
C VAL A 556 -13.93 -17.84 -27.21
N VAL A 557 -12.79 -18.11 -27.85
CA VAL A 557 -12.70 -18.76 -29.16
C VAL A 557 -11.76 -19.97 -29.10
N GLN A 558 -12.06 -20.94 -29.95
CA GLN A 558 -11.40 -22.24 -30.03
C GLN A 558 -11.25 -22.64 -31.50
N ASP A 559 -10.62 -23.80 -31.74
CA ASP A 559 -10.45 -24.42 -33.05
C ASP A 559 -9.72 -23.50 -34.03
N PHE A 560 -8.46 -23.24 -33.73
CA PHE A 560 -7.63 -22.30 -34.48
C PHE A 560 -7.12 -22.91 -35.78
N VAL A 561 -7.28 -22.17 -36.89
CA VAL A 561 -6.72 -22.58 -38.21
C VAL A 561 -5.20 -22.57 -38.26
N THR A 562 -4.56 -21.74 -37.41
CA THR A 562 -3.12 -21.69 -37.19
C THR A 562 -2.86 -21.26 -35.76
N LEU A 563 -1.78 -21.77 -35.18
CA LEU A 563 -1.33 -21.40 -33.83
C LEU A 563 -0.35 -20.21 -33.84
N GLU A 564 0.02 -19.71 -35.02
CA GLU A 564 0.84 -18.51 -35.14
C GLU A 564 0.02 -17.25 -34.80
N LYS A 565 0.51 -16.42 -33.86
CA LYS A 565 -0.08 -15.12 -33.47
C LYS A 565 -1.51 -15.18 -32.92
N THR A 566 -1.95 -16.33 -32.41
CA THR A 566 -3.32 -16.56 -31.91
C THR A 566 -3.74 -15.61 -30.81
N THR A 567 -2.82 -15.25 -29.90
CA THR A 567 -3.11 -14.34 -28.78
C THR A 567 -3.48 -12.93 -29.25
N GLU A 568 -3.03 -12.52 -30.45
CA GLU A 568 -3.32 -11.22 -31.06
C GLU A 568 -4.52 -11.27 -32.03
N GLN A 569 -4.84 -12.45 -32.57
CA GLN A 569 -5.76 -12.63 -33.70
C GLN A 569 -6.91 -13.61 -33.39
N PRO A 570 -7.92 -13.20 -32.58
CA PRO A 570 -9.04 -14.07 -32.21
C PRO A 570 -9.89 -14.58 -33.38
N PHE A 571 -9.85 -13.89 -34.53
CA PHE A 571 -10.64 -14.27 -35.72
C PHE A 571 -10.17 -15.58 -36.38
N LEU A 572 -8.98 -16.07 -36.00
CA LEU A 572 -8.44 -17.35 -36.47
C LEU A 572 -9.09 -18.56 -35.80
N GLY A 573 -9.77 -18.36 -34.65
CA GLY A 573 -10.57 -19.39 -34.01
C GLY A 573 -11.90 -19.57 -34.75
N GLN A 574 -12.18 -20.78 -35.20
CA GLN A 574 -13.37 -21.11 -35.99
C GLN A 574 -14.61 -21.33 -35.13
N VAL A 575 -14.42 -21.65 -33.84
CA VAL A 575 -15.50 -21.94 -32.90
C VAL A 575 -15.56 -20.88 -31.82
N ILE A 576 -16.72 -20.24 -31.66
CA ILE A 576 -17.00 -19.34 -30.54
C ILE A 576 -17.61 -20.16 -29.40
N SER A 577 -16.81 -20.55 -28.41
CA SER A 577 -17.30 -21.35 -27.27
C SER A 577 -17.97 -20.50 -26.19
N SER A 578 -17.57 -19.24 -26.05
CA SER A 578 -18.31 -18.23 -25.27
C SER A 578 -18.49 -16.97 -26.10
N PRO A 579 -19.73 -16.62 -26.49
CA PRO A 579 -19.99 -15.41 -27.26
C PRO A 579 -19.61 -14.15 -26.47
N LEU A 580 -19.42 -13.05 -27.20
CA LEU A 580 -19.12 -11.74 -26.62
C LEU A 580 -20.24 -11.35 -25.64
N ALA A 581 -19.91 -11.32 -24.34
CA ALA A 581 -20.84 -10.89 -23.31
C ALA A 581 -20.34 -9.59 -22.68
N ASN A 582 -21.21 -8.58 -22.63
CA ASN A 582 -20.98 -7.32 -21.93
C ASN A 582 -21.82 -7.28 -20.64
N LEU A 583 -21.14 -7.14 -19.51
CA LEU A 583 -21.74 -7.12 -18.18
C LEU A 583 -21.52 -5.75 -17.55
N ASP A 584 -22.55 -4.91 -17.67
CA ASP A 584 -22.55 -3.56 -17.13
C ASP A 584 -23.18 -3.52 -15.74
N ARG A 585 -22.48 -2.90 -14.79
CA ARG A 585 -22.95 -2.71 -13.41
C ARG A 585 -22.76 -1.26 -13.00
N GLU A 586 -23.82 -0.63 -12.53
CA GLU A 586 -23.78 0.71 -11.95
C GLU A 586 -24.27 0.69 -10.50
N THR A 587 -23.53 1.38 -9.63
CA THR A 587 -23.91 1.56 -8.23
C THR A 587 -23.79 3.03 -7.86
N LYS A 588 -24.84 3.55 -7.22
CA LYS A 588 -24.90 4.92 -6.70
C LYS A 588 -25.12 4.90 -5.20
N LEU A 589 -24.48 5.82 -4.51
CA LEU A 589 -24.63 6.01 -3.09
C LEU A 589 -24.68 7.51 -2.78
N PHE A 590 -25.76 7.91 -2.12
CA PHE A 590 -25.90 9.24 -1.56
C PHE A 590 -25.93 9.14 -0.04
N SER A 591 -25.18 9.98 0.65
CA SER A 591 -25.13 9.94 2.11
C SER A 591 -25.07 11.29 2.76
N VAL A 592 -25.70 11.36 3.93
CA VAL A 592 -25.60 12.47 4.87
C VAL A 592 -24.88 11.97 6.12
N LEU A 593 -23.85 12.68 6.56
CA LEU A 593 -23.05 12.29 7.72
C LEU A 593 -22.84 13.46 8.67
N GLY A 594 -22.77 13.16 9.96
CA GLY A 594 -22.43 14.11 11.02
C GLY A 594 -21.53 13.46 12.06
N ARG A 595 -20.56 14.22 12.57
CA ARG A 595 -19.72 13.80 13.70
C ARG A 595 -19.41 14.99 14.58
N VAL A 596 -19.44 14.78 15.89
CA VAL A 596 -19.02 15.73 16.92
C VAL A 596 -18.09 15.02 17.88
N ASN A 597 -16.90 15.57 18.07
CA ASN A 597 -15.98 15.23 19.16
C ASN A 597 -15.94 16.41 20.14
N TYR A 598 -16.20 16.13 21.40
CA TYR A 598 -16.14 17.10 22.49
C TYR A 598 -15.14 16.61 23.52
N SER A 599 -14.19 17.47 23.89
CA SER A 599 -13.20 17.20 24.94
C SER A 599 -13.29 18.26 26.02
N LEU A 600 -13.45 17.82 27.27
CA LEU A 600 -13.49 18.66 28.46
C LEU A 600 -12.21 18.48 29.26
N ASN A 601 -11.47 19.56 29.47
CA ASN A 601 -10.19 19.62 30.18
C ASN A 601 -9.14 18.61 29.68
N ASN A 602 -9.24 18.15 28.42
CA ASN A 602 -8.46 17.03 27.87
C ASN A 602 -8.57 15.73 28.68
N LYS A 603 -9.67 15.56 29.42
CA LYS A 603 -9.88 14.48 30.39
C LYS A 603 -11.04 13.60 29.99
N TYR A 604 -12.20 14.21 29.74
CA TYR A 604 -13.40 13.51 29.31
C TYR A 604 -13.65 13.81 27.85
N ILE A 605 -13.71 12.76 27.04
CA ILE A 605 -13.90 12.86 25.59
C ILE A 605 -15.17 12.12 25.20
N VAL A 606 -16.03 12.79 24.46
CA VAL A 606 -17.27 12.23 23.92
C VAL A 606 -17.24 12.37 22.42
N THR A 607 -17.48 11.26 21.71
CA THR A 607 -17.64 11.24 20.26
C THR A 607 -19.03 10.73 19.92
N ALA A 608 -19.81 11.54 19.22
CA ALA A 608 -21.08 11.14 18.65
C ALA A 608 -21.02 11.26 17.13
N SER A 609 -21.56 10.29 16.42
CA SER A 609 -21.67 10.34 14.96
C SER A 609 -22.96 9.70 14.48
N PHE A 610 -23.41 10.15 13.32
CA PHE A 610 -24.50 9.52 12.59
C PHE A 610 -24.21 9.54 11.10
N ARG A 611 -24.74 8.55 10.39
CA ARG A 611 -24.72 8.50 8.94
C ARG A 611 -26.03 7.92 8.41
N ARG A 612 -26.56 8.52 7.36
CA ARG A 612 -27.71 8.01 6.60
C ARG A 612 -27.27 7.74 5.17
N ASP A 613 -27.36 6.48 4.74
CA ASP A 613 -26.86 6.01 3.45
C ASP A 613 -28.01 5.53 2.56
N GLY A 614 -28.17 6.14 1.39
CA GLY A 614 -29.07 5.72 0.32
C GLY A 614 -28.31 4.96 -0.77
N VAL A 615 -28.50 3.64 -0.90
CA VAL A 615 -27.78 2.79 -1.87
C VAL A 615 -28.71 2.33 -2.99
N SER A 616 -28.29 2.43 -4.26
CA SER A 616 -29.10 2.02 -5.41
C SER A 616 -29.38 0.51 -5.52
N LYS A 617 -28.67 -0.32 -4.74
CA LYS A 617 -28.78 -1.79 -4.72
C LYS A 617 -30.05 -2.31 -4.04
N PHE A 618 -30.69 -1.50 -3.20
CA PHE A 618 -31.91 -1.88 -2.49
C PHE A 618 -33.16 -1.38 -3.24
N LEU A 619 -34.29 -2.05 -2.98
CA LEU A 619 -35.62 -1.61 -3.37
C LEU A 619 -35.89 -0.21 -2.85
N GLU A 620 -36.65 0.58 -3.60
CA GLU A 620 -36.83 2.02 -3.38
C GLU A 620 -37.21 2.37 -1.93
N ASP A 621 -38.15 1.63 -1.35
CA ASP A 621 -38.63 1.82 0.03
C ASP A 621 -37.59 1.48 1.12
N GLN A 622 -36.57 0.71 0.77
CA GLN A 622 -35.55 0.19 1.70
C GLN A 622 -34.14 0.73 1.37
N ARG A 623 -34.03 1.78 0.56
CA ARG A 623 -32.73 2.33 0.12
C ARG A 623 -31.90 2.95 1.22
N TYR A 624 -32.54 3.45 2.27
CA TYR A 624 -31.90 4.26 3.30
C TYR A 624 -31.63 3.46 4.58
N GLY A 625 -30.35 3.29 4.92
CA GLY A 625 -29.90 2.79 6.22
C GLY A 625 -29.47 3.94 7.14
N PHE A 626 -29.70 3.81 8.45
CA PHE A 626 -29.25 4.76 9.46
C PHE A 626 -28.27 4.09 10.45
N PHE A 627 -27.13 4.74 10.66
CA PHE A 627 -26.00 4.21 11.43
C PHE A 627 -25.57 5.23 12.50
N PRO A 628 -26.14 5.19 13.71
CA PRO A 628 -25.70 6.01 14.83
C PRO A 628 -24.50 5.37 15.56
N SER A 629 -23.66 6.19 16.19
CA SER A 629 -22.57 5.73 17.03
C SER A 629 -22.27 6.73 18.15
N LEU A 630 -21.92 6.20 19.33
CA LEU A 630 -21.49 6.95 20.50
C LEU A 630 -20.25 6.27 21.10
N ALA A 631 -19.25 7.06 21.47
CA ALA A 631 -18.06 6.60 22.17
C ALA A 631 -17.65 7.59 23.26
N LEU A 632 -17.11 7.06 24.35
CA LEU A 632 -16.68 7.79 25.53
C LEU A 632 -15.24 7.38 25.85
N ALA A 633 -14.38 8.33 26.18
CA ALA A 633 -13.05 8.06 26.70
C ALA A 633 -12.74 8.97 27.90
N TRP A 634 -11.95 8.43 28.82
CA TRP A 634 -11.50 9.12 30.03
C TRP A 634 -10.00 8.93 30.18
N ASN A 635 -9.27 10.04 30.25
CA ASN A 635 -7.84 10.06 30.50
C ASN A 635 -7.55 10.08 32.02
N LEU A 636 -7.33 8.90 32.59
CA LEU A 636 -7.02 8.71 34.02
C LEU A 636 -5.68 9.30 34.46
N HIS A 637 -4.72 9.52 33.54
CA HIS A 637 -3.44 10.13 33.87
C HIS A 637 -3.56 11.62 34.21
N ARG A 638 -4.69 12.25 33.85
CA ARG A 638 -4.98 13.67 34.16
C ARG A 638 -5.94 13.82 35.35
N GLU A 639 -6.02 12.80 36.19
CA GLU A 639 -6.80 12.83 37.43
C GLU A 639 -6.07 13.54 38.56
#